data_AF-A0A4R2NXS0-F1
#
_entry.id   AF-A0A4R2NXS0-F1
#
_cell.length_a   1.000
_cell.length_b   1.000
_cell.length_c   1.000
_cell.angle_alpha   90.00
_cell.angle_beta   90.00
_cell.angle_gamma   90.00
#
_symmetry.space_group_name_H-M   'P 1'
#
loop_
_entity.id
_entity.type
_entity.pdbx_description
1 polymer ?
#
loop_
_entity_poly.entity_id
_entity_poly.type
_entity_poly.pdbx_seq_one_letter_code
_entity_poly.pdbx_strand_id
1 'polypeptide(L)'
;MKKILLIIFLPFNFYMFSQSIPKISIEDDKDLKLSGLKINVNITGNSATTTYDMIFYNDHNRTLEGELAFPLGQGQSVYKLAMDLNGSLREAVIVEKELARVAYETTVRQKIDPVLLEKTVGNNYKARVYPIFPKSYKRVVLTYEEKLYYLDSNLIYELPLGITDKIDNFSLNFLITDSNFTPNITCKSISKFNINVIEGATHISTTQQNFTPKNPVKLSLSGKSNTNITFSYNDYFYSNLALKSEIRTKKKPKRISVLWDVSYSMQHKNIASELLLLKNYIKYLDQVEVELITFNSSVERKELFKIQDGNSEKLENVISSLTYDGGTNIKTLEEVKLAAKEVLLFSDGLANLGSINKLNQKTIYTINSLTSANHFSLNNMATKNGGIYINLRKTSDSKALDLLKQERLQFLGYKANDQINEVYPKGPVNISNDFIISGRFNSAAKIDLLFGFQGKVTKTVQVDLKNAKTSKQTKRLWAKEKLSHLNIQKENNKEQIIALAKQYHLITDYTSMLILDRIEDYVRYKIDPPKELRPEYKELLAERLRNEKVEKQDVLDRKEEILEDYEDIIDWYNTSFTHKKKKNKNTREEVTNRITRRETNTERTNTRTSTNNNTTNTQNTNSNTQTTTIENTTNSNIDYSQRVVSGTISDESGPLPGVSVLVKGTTQGTETDFDGRYTINAKSGDILIYSFVGLRTQEKTVGSSNNINAQLEGDNLLEEVVVVAYGTTTRRSVTSTSVSQTLVGDVAGVTVQNTDSNKSQITIRGISSVSNSQPLYILDGKVVNHNPTKKLNSSEIHNIQVLKPADGTKLYGSRGNNGVVIVTSKKGIDTNQKEIEQLEKLIEEKVELKAWDVNSPYLDILKNEKTITKAYEKYLEIRDSYSNSPMFFVDVADFFDRQGTRKLAIRVLTNLIEIDLDNYELIKVLAYKLEHLKQYNLASKMYEKVLELRPEEPQSYRDLALAYEMAGEYQKSFNLFYKIYNGELLSKDIDERFYGIESIAFVELTRLVNKYGDKLKLGKYQKKFFKSLPVDIRIVVDWNHNDTDIDLWVIDPNGEKAYYQNHETKIGGRLSIDMKEGYGPEEFMLKKAIKGNYKIMIDYFADNIQKISGPTILKLNIYTNYGRKNEQRETLIVKLDKQEDYIEAGSLIFK
;
A
#
# COMPACT_ATOMS: atom_id res chain seq x y z
N MET A 1 48.45 6.31 -26.65
CA MET A 1 48.52 5.91 -25.22
C MET A 1 47.92 7.01 -24.35
N LYS A 2 46.75 6.77 -23.75
CA LYS A 2 46.24 7.39 -22.51
C LYS A 2 45.17 6.44 -21.97
N LYS A 3 45.18 6.14 -20.67
CA LYS A 3 44.47 4.99 -20.10
C LYS A 3 42.94 5.21 -20.15
N ILE A 4 42.23 4.27 -20.75
CA ILE A 4 40.77 4.13 -20.56
C ILE A 4 40.58 3.49 -19.18
N LEU A 5 39.91 4.21 -18.27
CA LEU A 5 39.54 3.67 -16.98
C LEU A 5 38.26 2.83 -17.18
N LEU A 6 38.45 1.51 -17.31
CA LEU A 6 37.34 0.57 -17.39
C LEU A 6 36.69 0.47 -15.99
N ILE A 7 35.67 1.28 -15.72
CA ILE A 7 34.84 1.12 -14.53
C ILE A 7 34.03 -0.17 -14.74
N ILE A 8 34.47 -1.22 -14.07
CA ILE A 8 33.76 -2.50 -14.01
C ILE A 8 32.51 -2.25 -13.17
N PHE A 9 31.38 -1.99 -13.84
CA PHE A 9 30.07 -2.16 -13.24
C PHE A 9 29.93 -3.64 -12.88
N LEU A 10 30.11 -3.95 -11.60
CA LEU A 10 29.68 -5.21 -11.01
C LEU A 10 28.15 -5.25 -11.12
N PRO A 11 27.55 -6.18 -11.89
CA PRO A 11 26.11 -6.35 -11.86
C PRO A 11 25.75 -6.92 -10.49
N PHE A 12 25.14 -6.09 -9.63
CA PHE A 12 24.40 -6.55 -8.47
C PHE A 12 23.23 -7.39 -8.98
N ASN A 13 23.49 -8.68 -9.18
CA ASN A 13 22.48 -9.66 -9.54
C ASN A 13 21.60 -9.88 -8.29
N PHE A 14 20.54 -9.08 -8.18
CA PHE A 14 19.37 -9.47 -7.40
C PHE A 14 18.75 -10.69 -8.07
N TYR A 15 19.28 -11.86 -7.70
CA TYR A 15 18.74 -13.15 -8.07
C TYR A 15 17.42 -13.39 -7.35
N MET A 16 16.32 -12.83 -7.89
CA MET A 16 14.96 -13.30 -7.62
C MET A 16 14.76 -14.70 -8.24
N PHE A 17 15.53 -15.67 -7.75
CA PHE A 17 15.41 -17.07 -8.13
C PHE A 17 14.18 -17.69 -7.45
N SER A 18 13.28 -18.22 -8.29
CA SER A 18 12.76 -19.59 -8.12
C SER A 18 12.41 -20.03 -6.68
N GLN A 19 11.28 -19.55 -6.14
CA GLN A 19 10.69 -20.03 -4.89
C GLN A 19 11.70 -20.05 -3.72
N SER A 20 11.98 -18.90 -3.13
CA SER A 20 12.77 -18.82 -1.89
C SER A 20 12.07 -19.52 -0.71
N ILE A 21 12.82 -19.89 0.32
CA ILE A 21 12.25 -20.16 1.65
C ILE A 21 11.53 -18.89 2.14
N PRO A 22 10.38 -19.02 2.83
CA PRO A 22 9.72 -17.90 3.48
C PRO A 22 10.67 -17.17 4.45
N LYS A 23 10.90 -15.88 4.20
CA LYS A 23 11.67 -14.99 5.08
C LYS A 23 10.76 -13.91 5.64
N ILE A 24 11.05 -13.44 6.85
CA ILE A 24 10.44 -12.22 7.38
C ILE A 24 11.32 -11.04 6.93
N SER A 25 10.82 -10.24 6.00
CA SER A 25 11.45 -8.97 5.63
C SER A 25 10.94 -7.85 6.52
N ILE A 26 11.82 -6.90 6.84
CA ILE A 26 11.53 -5.69 7.62
C ILE A 26 11.83 -4.45 6.77
N GLU A 27 11.31 -3.30 7.20
CA GLU A 27 11.26 -2.03 6.43
C GLU A 27 12.54 -1.61 5.69
N ASP A 28 13.73 -1.84 6.26
CA ASP A 28 15.04 -1.52 5.67
C ASP A 28 15.43 -2.38 4.43
N ASP A 29 14.49 -3.12 3.84
CA ASP A 29 14.71 -4.16 2.82
C ASP A 29 15.70 -5.26 3.30
N LYS A 30 15.73 -5.47 4.62
CA LYS A 30 16.55 -6.47 5.31
C LYS A 30 15.69 -7.64 5.75
N ASP A 31 16.25 -8.85 5.67
CA ASP A 31 15.62 -10.05 6.22
C ASP A 31 15.98 -10.23 7.70
N LEU A 32 14.98 -10.56 8.52
CA LEU A 32 15.15 -10.92 9.92
C LEU A 32 15.91 -12.26 10.04
N LYS A 33 16.87 -12.36 10.97
CA LYS A 33 17.72 -13.56 11.09
C LYS A 33 16.88 -14.81 11.36
N LEU A 34 16.91 -15.77 10.44
CA LEU A 34 16.37 -17.12 10.65
C LEU A 34 17.35 -17.96 11.48
N SER A 35 17.10 -18.04 12.79
CA SER A 35 17.94 -18.76 13.75
C SER A 35 17.68 -20.27 13.78
N GLY A 36 16.43 -20.71 13.54
CA GLY A 36 16.05 -22.12 13.56
C GLY A 36 15.12 -22.49 12.41
N LEU A 37 15.35 -23.66 11.81
CA LEU A 37 14.56 -24.16 10.69
C LEU A 37 14.39 -25.68 10.76
N LYS A 38 13.16 -26.15 10.98
CA LYS A 38 12.78 -27.56 10.89
C LYS A 38 11.77 -27.75 9.74
N ILE A 39 12.11 -28.62 8.80
CA ILE A 39 11.29 -28.93 7.62
C ILE A 39 10.80 -30.38 7.72
N ASN A 40 9.50 -30.59 7.56
CA ASN A 40 8.89 -31.92 7.53
C ASN A 40 8.06 -32.08 6.25
N VAL A 41 8.41 -33.04 5.42
CA VAL A 41 7.79 -33.33 4.12
C VAL A 41 7.09 -34.69 4.17
N ASN A 42 5.77 -34.73 4.07
CA ASN A 42 5.01 -35.99 4.00
C ASN A 42 4.52 -36.21 2.57
N ILE A 43 4.89 -37.33 1.95
CA ILE A 43 4.52 -37.69 0.58
C ILE A 43 3.60 -38.92 0.61
N THR A 44 2.45 -38.81 -0.05
CA THR A 44 1.44 -39.88 -0.17
C THR A 44 0.89 -39.88 -1.59
N GLY A 45 1.12 -40.96 -2.33
CA GLY A 45 0.78 -41.04 -3.75
C GLY A 45 1.48 -39.95 -4.58
N ASN A 46 0.70 -39.14 -5.30
CA ASN A 46 1.20 -38.01 -6.11
C ASN A 46 1.06 -36.64 -5.40
N SER A 47 0.91 -36.61 -4.08
CA SER A 47 0.79 -35.39 -3.27
C SER A 47 1.88 -35.31 -2.20
N ALA A 48 2.39 -34.11 -1.94
CA ALA A 48 3.25 -33.82 -0.80
C ALA A 48 2.64 -32.73 0.10
N THR A 49 2.92 -32.77 1.40
CA THR A 49 2.69 -31.66 2.34
C THR A 49 4.00 -31.30 3.01
N THR A 50 4.39 -30.03 2.95
CA THR A 50 5.67 -29.54 3.48
C THR A 50 5.39 -28.52 4.56
N THR A 51 5.91 -28.76 5.77
CA THR A 51 5.79 -27.88 6.93
C THR A 51 7.15 -27.28 7.26
N TYR A 52 7.24 -25.96 7.17
CA TYR A 52 8.31 -25.16 7.74
C TYR A 52 7.94 -24.77 9.17
N ASP A 53 8.79 -25.10 10.13
CA ASP A 53 8.74 -24.65 11.52
C ASP A 53 9.97 -23.76 11.72
N MET A 54 9.73 -22.44 11.80
CA MET A 54 10.72 -21.38 11.62
C MET A 54 10.84 -20.54 12.89
N ILE A 55 12.06 -20.25 13.30
CA ILE A 55 12.37 -19.40 14.46
C ILE A 55 13.22 -18.23 13.97
N PHE A 56 12.64 -17.04 14.02
CA PHE A 56 13.31 -15.78 13.67
C PHE A 56 13.77 -15.06 14.93
N TYR A 57 14.88 -14.32 14.85
CA TYR A 57 15.43 -13.53 15.96
C TYR A 57 15.45 -12.04 15.61
N ASN A 58 14.89 -11.20 16.49
CA ASN A 58 14.99 -9.76 16.40
C ASN A 58 16.25 -9.27 17.12
N ASP A 59 17.25 -8.88 16.34
CA ASP A 59 18.52 -8.31 16.81
C ASP A 59 18.46 -6.79 17.07
N HIS A 60 17.35 -6.12 16.77
CA HIS A 60 17.15 -4.69 17.02
C HIS A 60 16.71 -4.40 18.47
N ASN A 61 16.83 -3.14 18.87
CA ASN A 61 16.38 -2.64 20.18
C ASN A 61 14.91 -2.14 20.16
N ARG A 62 14.21 -2.26 19.02
CA ARG A 62 12.81 -1.84 18.82
C ARG A 62 11.92 -3.04 18.49
N THR A 63 10.63 -2.94 18.82
CA THR A 63 9.60 -3.84 18.30
C THR A 63 9.51 -3.66 16.79
N LEU A 64 9.39 -4.76 16.04
CA LEU A 64 9.25 -4.75 14.60
C LEU A 64 7.90 -5.35 14.18
N GLU A 65 7.30 -4.82 13.12
CA GLU A 65 6.42 -5.60 12.26
C GLU A 65 7.28 -6.31 11.21
N GLY A 66 6.92 -7.55 10.86
CA GLY A 66 7.64 -8.34 9.88
C GLY A 66 6.71 -8.95 8.84
N GLU A 67 7.12 -8.90 7.58
CA GLU A 67 6.35 -9.45 6.47
C GLU A 67 6.94 -10.78 5.98
N LEU A 68 6.16 -11.85 6.07
CA LEU A 68 6.48 -13.17 5.54
C LEU A 68 5.85 -13.34 4.15
N ALA A 69 6.55 -12.89 3.11
CA ALA A 69 6.17 -13.06 1.72
C ALA A 69 6.79 -14.33 1.11
N PHE A 70 6.00 -15.13 0.38
CA PHE A 70 6.52 -16.32 -0.32
C PHE A 70 5.70 -16.68 -1.58
N PRO A 71 6.34 -16.80 -2.76
CA PRO A 71 5.70 -17.26 -3.98
C PRO A 71 5.58 -18.79 -4.00
N LEU A 72 4.41 -19.33 -4.33
CA LEU A 72 4.20 -20.77 -4.52
C LEU A 72 4.03 -21.11 -6.01
N GLY A 73 4.71 -22.13 -6.51
CA GLY A 73 4.63 -22.55 -7.91
C GLY A 73 3.33 -23.30 -8.28
N GLN A 74 3.16 -23.58 -9.58
CA GLN A 74 2.00 -24.30 -10.10
C GLN A 74 1.67 -25.58 -9.31
N GLY A 75 0.47 -25.65 -8.75
CA GLY A 75 -0.06 -26.83 -8.04
C GLY A 75 0.25 -26.86 -6.54
N GLN A 76 0.87 -25.80 -6.00
CA GLN A 76 1.11 -25.58 -4.57
C GLN A 76 0.07 -24.61 -3.99
N SER A 77 -0.34 -24.83 -2.74
CA SER A 77 -1.25 -23.93 -1.98
C SER A 77 -0.99 -24.02 -0.48
N VAL A 78 -1.16 -22.92 0.27
CA VAL A 78 -1.07 -22.96 1.74
C VAL A 78 -2.17 -23.86 2.33
N TYR A 79 -1.76 -24.73 3.25
CA TYR A 79 -2.61 -25.70 3.93
C TYR A 79 -2.94 -25.26 5.37
N LYS A 80 -1.94 -24.72 6.10
CA LYS A 80 -2.05 -24.31 7.50
C LYS A 80 -1.03 -23.23 7.83
N LEU A 81 -1.40 -22.33 8.75
CA LEU A 81 -0.52 -21.41 9.46
C LEU A 81 -0.72 -21.60 10.96
N ALA A 82 0.34 -21.43 11.74
CA ALA A 82 0.29 -21.32 13.19
C ALA A 82 1.42 -20.42 13.71
N MET A 83 1.21 -19.79 14.86
CA MET A 83 2.21 -18.94 15.54
C MET A 83 2.28 -19.29 17.01
N ASP A 84 3.46 -19.15 17.61
CA ASP A 84 3.63 -19.24 19.06
C ASP A 84 3.09 -17.97 19.74
N LEU A 85 2.12 -18.17 20.64
CA LEU A 85 1.54 -17.15 21.50
C LEU A 85 1.67 -17.62 22.95
N ASN A 86 2.39 -16.87 23.76
CA ASN A 86 2.60 -17.15 25.19
C ASN A 86 3.11 -18.60 25.48
N GLY A 87 3.96 -19.14 24.59
CA GLY A 87 4.55 -20.48 24.70
C GLY A 87 3.67 -21.62 24.14
N SER A 88 2.52 -21.29 23.54
CA SER A 88 1.58 -22.24 22.93
C SER A 88 1.39 -21.96 21.44
N LEU A 89 1.52 -22.99 20.61
CA LEU A 89 1.33 -22.88 19.16
C LEU A 89 -0.16 -22.82 18.81
N ARG A 90 -0.66 -21.65 18.41
CA ARG A 90 -2.06 -21.42 18.00
C ARG A 90 -2.22 -21.54 16.49
N GLU A 91 -3.22 -22.29 16.03
CA GLU A 91 -3.54 -22.42 14.60
C GLU A 91 -4.35 -21.24 14.08
N ALA A 92 -4.12 -20.84 12.82
CA ALA A 92 -4.94 -19.81 12.16
C ALA A 92 -6.30 -20.34 11.72
N VAL A 93 -7.34 -19.52 11.88
CA VAL A 93 -8.70 -19.80 11.40
C VAL A 93 -8.97 -19.14 10.05
N ILE A 94 -9.84 -19.74 9.22
CA ILE A 94 -10.25 -19.13 7.95
C ILE A 94 -11.40 -18.16 8.19
N VAL A 95 -11.15 -16.90 7.83
CA VAL A 95 -12.08 -15.77 7.97
C VAL A 95 -12.34 -15.17 6.59
N GLU A 96 -13.48 -14.50 6.43
CA GLU A 96 -13.70 -13.65 5.26
C GLU A 96 -12.66 -12.52 5.24
N LYS A 97 -12.08 -12.25 4.07
CA LYS A 97 -10.93 -11.35 3.92
C LYS A 97 -11.21 -9.93 4.42
N GLU A 98 -12.42 -9.42 4.22
CA GLU A 98 -12.82 -8.11 4.74
C GLU A 98 -12.77 -8.08 6.27
N LEU A 99 -13.52 -8.99 6.92
CA LEU A 99 -13.59 -9.08 8.38
C LEU A 99 -12.24 -9.39 9.03
N ALA A 100 -11.40 -10.20 8.38
CA ALA A 100 -10.06 -10.55 8.86
C ALA A 100 -9.15 -9.32 8.97
N ARG A 101 -9.28 -8.36 8.05
CA ARG A 101 -8.51 -7.11 8.06
C ARG A 101 -9.00 -6.17 9.15
N VAL A 102 -10.32 -5.95 9.27
CA VAL A 102 -10.88 -5.13 10.36
C VAL A 102 -10.40 -5.63 11.72
N ALA A 103 -10.49 -6.94 11.94
CA ALA A 103 -9.99 -7.56 13.16
C ALA A 103 -8.49 -7.36 13.36
N TYR A 104 -7.68 -7.60 12.31
CA TYR A 104 -6.22 -7.43 12.38
C TYR A 104 -5.80 -5.99 12.72
N GLU A 105 -6.26 -4.98 11.96
CA GLU A 105 -5.83 -3.59 12.13
C GLU A 105 -6.19 -3.04 13.52
N THR A 106 -7.42 -3.30 14.01
CA THR A 106 -7.83 -2.89 15.37
C THR A 106 -7.01 -3.61 16.45
N THR A 107 -6.69 -4.90 16.28
CA THR A 107 -5.87 -5.64 17.25
C THR A 107 -4.40 -5.18 17.24
N VAL A 108 -3.82 -4.81 16.09
CA VAL A 108 -2.48 -4.22 16.00
C VAL A 108 -2.40 -2.89 16.76
N ARG A 109 -3.37 -1.98 16.56
CA ARG A 109 -3.42 -0.69 17.28
C ARG A 109 -3.44 -0.85 18.80
N GLN A 110 -4.11 -1.88 19.30
CA GLN A 110 -4.15 -2.21 20.73
C GLN A 110 -2.86 -2.88 21.26
N LYS A 111 -1.81 -2.99 20.42
CA LYS A 111 -0.49 -3.59 20.74
C LYS A 111 -0.56 -5.06 21.16
N ILE A 112 -1.49 -5.80 20.57
CA ILE A 112 -1.70 -7.23 20.77
C ILE A 112 -0.99 -8.01 19.64
N ASP A 113 -0.88 -9.34 19.74
CA ASP A 113 -0.21 -10.24 18.79
C ASP A 113 -1.16 -10.91 17.75
N PRO A 114 -1.63 -10.24 16.67
CA PRO A 114 -2.34 -10.90 15.59
C PRO A 114 -1.41 -11.36 14.46
N VAL A 115 -1.88 -12.33 13.67
CA VAL A 115 -1.29 -12.68 12.37
C VAL A 115 -2.36 -12.73 11.32
N LEU A 116 -2.13 -12.06 10.19
CA LEU A 116 -2.98 -12.13 9.01
C LEU A 116 -2.16 -12.66 7.84
N LEU A 117 -2.51 -13.83 7.32
CA LEU A 117 -1.98 -14.38 6.08
C LEU A 117 -3.04 -14.35 4.98
N GLU A 118 -2.65 -13.73 3.87
CA GLU A 118 -3.52 -13.54 2.72
C GLU A 118 -2.89 -14.15 1.47
N LYS A 119 -3.75 -14.58 0.56
CA LYS A 119 -3.33 -14.81 -0.82
C LYS A 119 -3.30 -13.46 -1.54
N THR A 120 -2.15 -13.15 -2.14
CA THR A 120 -1.92 -11.96 -2.97
C THR A 120 -2.06 -12.31 -4.46
N VAL A 121 -1.86 -11.35 -5.35
CA VAL A 121 -2.04 -11.56 -6.80
C VAL A 121 -1.09 -12.65 -7.33
N GLY A 122 -1.59 -13.51 -8.22
CA GLY A 122 -0.88 -14.69 -8.73
C GLY A 122 -1.10 -15.93 -7.86
N ASN A 123 -0.01 -16.62 -7.51
CA ASN A 123 0.01 -17.69 -6.50
C ASN A 123 0.98 -17.36 -5.35
N ASN A 124 0.99 -16.08 -4.98
CA ASN A 124 1.81 -15.51 -3.93
C ASN A 124 1.01 -15.42 -2.63
N TYR A 125 1.71 -15.46 -1.50
CA TYR A 125 1.13 -15.37 -0.17
C TYR A 125 1.97 -14.41 0.68
N LYS A 126 1.30 -13.64 1.51
CA LYS A 126 1.87 -12.59 2.37
C LYS A 126 1.27 -12.74 3.76
N ALA A 127 2.10 -12.93 4.78
CA ALA A 127 1.65 -12.95 6.16
C ALA A 127 2.31 -11.83 6.96
N ARG A 128 1.50 -10.95 7.57
CA ARG A 128 1.98 -9.92 8.48
C ARG A 128 2.10 -10.49 9.88
N VAL A 129 3.27 -10.33 10.50
CA VAL A 129 3.62 -10.87 11.81
C VAL A 129 3.99 -9.70 12.73
N TYR A 130 3.11 -9.41 13.68
CA TYR A 130 3.27 -8.34 14.66
C TYR A 130 2.88 -8.86 16.06
N PRO A 131 3.44 -8.28 17.14
CA PRO A 131 4.75 -7.65 17.23
C PRO A 131 5.88 -8.69 17.20
N ILE A 132 7.07 -8.27 16.81
CA ILE A 132 8.32 -9.00 17.02
C ILE A 132 9.15 -8.20 18.03
N PHE A 133 9.07 -8.55 19.31
CA PHE A 133 9.68 -7.79 20.41
C PHE A 133 11.21 -7.65 20.30
N PRO A 134 11.83 -6.59 20.86
CA PRO A 134 13.27 -6.42 20.88
C PRO A 134 14.00 -7.63 21.49
N LYS A 135 15.12 -8.04 20.90
CA LYS A 135 15.98 -9.14 21.40
C LYS A 135 15.26 -10.47 21.63
N SER A 136 14.09 -10.67 21.04
CA SER A 136 13.26 -11.86 21.23
C SER A 136 13.28 -12.80 20.01
N TYR A 137 12.74 -13.99 20.21
CA TYR A 137 12.47 -14.95 19.14
C TYR A 137 10.98 -14.96 18.81
N LYS A 138 10.63 -15.03 17.53
CA LYS A 138 9.26 -15.28 17.06
C LYS A 138 9.24 -16.59 16.27
N ARG A 139 8.33 -17.48 16.63
CA ARG A 139 8.18 -18.80 15.98
C ARG A 139 6.92 -18.85 15.13
N VAL A 140 7.10 -19.19 13.85
CA VAL A 140 6.03 -19.26 12.84
C VAL A 140 6.09 -20.62 12.16
N VAL A 141 4.93 -21.28 12.05
CA VAL A 141 4.79 -22.60 11.42
C VAL A 141 3.88 -22.47 10.20
N LEU A 142 4.41 -22.78 9.02
CA LEU A 142 3.72 -22.73 7.74
C LEU A 142 3.70 -24.11 7.09
N THR A 143 2.53 -24.63 6.77
CA THR A 143 2.38 -25.83 5.93
C THR A 143 1.79 -25.46 4.59
N TYR A 144 2.41 -25.90 3.49
CA TYR A 144 1.80 -25.92 2.16
C TYR A 144 1.61 -27.36 1.66
N GLU A 145 0.65 -27.54 0.77
CA GLU A 145 0.37 -28.79 0.08
C GLU A 145 0.64 -28.64 -1.42
N GLU A 146 1.12 -29.70 -2.06
CA GLU A 146 1.43 -29.69 -3.50
C GLU A 146 1.12 -30.99 -4.22
N LYS A 147 0.79 -30.88 -5.51
CA LYS A 147 0.69 -32.02 -6.43
C LYS A 147 2.00 -32.21 -7.20
N LEU A 148 2.60 -33.39 -7.03
CA LEU A 148 3.83 -33.79 -7.70
C LEU A 148 3.59 -34.01 -9.20
N TYR A 149 4.64 -33.86 -10.00
CA TYR A 149 4.59 -34.01 -11.46
C TYR A 149 5.58 -35.06 -11.95
N TYR A 150 5.22 -35.73 -13.05
CA TYR A 150 6.09 -36.71 -13.70
C TYR A 150 7.08 -36.05 -14.67
N LEU A 151 8.37 -36.23 -14.42
CA LEU A 151 9.47 -35.95 -15.33
C LEU A 151 10.17 -37.28 -15.65
N ASP A 152 10.26 -37.61 -16.94
CA ASP A 152 10.95 -38.82 -17.44
C ASP A 152 10.58 -40.13 -16.71
N SER A 153 9.29 -40.27 -16.39
CA SER A 153 8.65 -41.37 -15.64
C SER A 153 8.85 -41.40 -14.12
N ASN A 154 9.59 -40.46 -13.54
CA ASN A 154 9.74 -40.32 -12.09
C ASN A 154 8.84 -39.18 -11.56
N LEU A 155 8.30 -39.32 -10.36
CA LEU A 155 7.67 -38.20 -9.65
C LEU A 155 8.78 -37.32 -9.05
N ILE A 156 8.76 -36.02 -9.34
CA ILE A 156 9.74 -35.06 -8.84
C ILE A 156 9.14 -34.20 -7.74
N TYR A 157 9.84 -34.16 -6.61
CA TYR A 157 9.69 -33.18 -5.54
C TYR A 157 10.97 -32.33 -5.47
N GLU A 158 10.84 -31.01 -5.38
CA GLU A 158 11.96 -30.10 -5.23
C GLU A 158 11.68 -29.12 -4.09
N LEU A 159 12.46 -29.24 -3.02
CA LEU A 159 12.45 -28.31 -1.89
C LEU A 159 13.54 -27.26 -2.13
N PRO A 160 13.18 -26.03 -2.47
CA PRO A 160 14.14 -24.95 -2.48
C PRO A 160 14.58 -24.64 -1.05
N LEU A 161 15.87 -24.35 -0.88
CA LEU A 161 16.43 -23.87 0.38
C LEU A 161 16.95 -22.45 0.17
N GLY A 162 18.03 -22.28 -0.60
CA GLY A 162 18.46 -20.96 -1.09
C GLY A 162 18.98 -20.00 -0.01
N ILE A 163 19.22 -20.49 1.21
CA ILE A 163 19.63 -19.65 2.34
C ILE A 163 21.12 -19.32 2.23
N THR A 164 21.43 -18.05 2.37
CA THR A 164 22.77 -17.46 2.34
C THR A 164 23.47 -17.50 3.71
N ASP A 165 22.70 -17.39 4.77
CA ASP A 165 23.18 -17.20 6.14
C ASP A 165 23.38 -18.54 6.87
N LYS A 166 23.98 -18.48 8.06
CA LYS A 166 24.07 -19.65 8.95
C LYS A 166 22.82 -19.73 9.82
N ILE A 167 22.19 -20.90 9.80
CA ILE A 167 21.11 -21.27 10.71
C ILE A 167 21.72 -22.01 11.90
N ASP A 168 21.38 -21.60 13.11
CA ASP A 168 21.95 -22.18 14.33
C ASP A 168 21.53 -23.65 14.47
N ASN A 169 20.26 -23.97 14.17
CA ASN A 169 19.71 -25.33 14.14
C ASN A 169 18.90 -25.60 12.87
N PHE A 170 19.32 -26.58 12.06
CA PHE A 170 18.64 -27.02 10.84
C PHE A 170 18.25 -28.51 10.93
N SER A 171 17.00 -28.84 10.60
CA SER A 171 16.54 -30.23 10.46
C SER A 171 15.62 -30.38 9.24
N LEU A 172 15.78 -31.48 8.52
CA LEU A 172 14.96 -31.82 7.34
C LEU A 172 14.57 -33.29 7.40
N ASN A 173 13.27 -33.57 7.36
CA ASN A 173 12.68 -34.90 7.46
C ASN A 173 11.71 -35.13 6.30
N PHE A 174 11.78 -36.28 5.65
CA PHE A 174 10.80 -36.79 4.70
C PHE A 174 10.16 -38.07 5.25
N LEU A 175 8.86 -38.19 5.04
CA LEU A 175 8.07 -39.41 5.24
C LEU A 175 7.37 -39.75 3.93
N ILE A 176 7.73 -40.87 3.32
CA ILE A 176 7.12 -41.39 2.09
C ILE A 176 6.29 -42.61 2.49
N THR A 177 4.96 -42.50 2.42
CA THR A 177 4.03 -43.53 2.95
C THR A 177 3.68 -44.64 1.95
N ASP A 178 3.96 -44.43 0.66
CA ASP A 178 3.65 -45.37 -0.41
C ASP A 178 4.89 -46.18 -0.78
N SER A 179 4.88 -47.47 -0.40
CA SER A 179 5.98 -48.42 -0.60
C SER A 179 6.26 -48.76 -2.06
N ASN A 180 5.41 -48.33 -3.01
CA ASN A 180 5.62 -48.52 -4.44
C ASN A 180 6.64 -47.53 -5.05
N PHE A 181 7.13 -46.55 -4.27
CA PHE A 181 8.13 -45.58 -4.71
C PHE A 181 9.50 -45.85 -4.09
N THR A 182 10.52 -45.92 -4.95
CA THR A 182 11.93 -45.91 -4.53
C THR A 182 12.47 -44.48 -4.57
N PRO A 183 12.86 -43.88 -3.43
CA PRO A 183 13.39 -42.52 -3.41
C PRO A 183 14.87 -42.44 -3.79
N ASN A 184 15.20 -41.43 -4.58
CA ASN A 184 16.55 -40.95 -4.82
C ASN A 184 16.60 -39.45 -4.44
N ILE A 185 17.32 -39.15 -3.36
CA ILE A 185 17.48 -37.79 -2.83
C ILE A 185 18.86 -37.23 -3.16
N THR A 186 18.89 -35.99 -3.66
CA THR A 186 20.14 -35.29 -4.00
C THR A 186 20.11 -33.85 -3.48
N CYS A 187 21.25 -33.41 -2.94
CA CYS A 187 21.49 -32.03 -2.53
C CYS A 187 22.99 -31.74 -2.61
N LYS A 188 23.38 -30.56 -3.10
CA LYS A 188 24.80 -30.19 -3.19
C LYS A 188 25.40 -29.76 -1.84
N SER A 189 24.59 -29.18 -0.95
CA SER A 189 25.03 -28.69 0.36
C SER A 189 24.91 -29.72 1.49
N ILE A 190 24.19 -30.84 1.28
CA ILE A 190 23.98 -31.89 2.29
C ILE A 190 24.54 -33.21 1.75
N SER A 191 25.63 -33.68 2.36
CA SER A 191 26.37 -34.87 1.90
C SER A 191 25.90 -36.20 2.49
N LYS A 192 25.11 -36.18 3.57
CA LYS A 192 24.58 -37.38 4.23
C LYS A 192 23.12 -37.21 4.65
N PHE A 193 22.32 -38.21 4.30
CA PHE A 193 20.94 -38.40 4.76
C PHE A 193 20.84 -39.78 5.42
N ASN A 194 20.16 -39.86 6.56
CA ASN A 194 19.80 -41.12 7.20
C ASN A 194 18.52 -41.63 6.54
N ILE A 195 18.52 -42.85 5.99
CA ILE A 195 17.37 -43.46 5.33
C ILE A 195 16.99 -44.74 6.06
N ASN A 196 15.79 -44.76 6.64
CA ASN A 196 15.22 -45.89 7.38
C ASN A 196 13.87 -46.26 6.79
N VAL A 197 13.52 -47.55 6.75
CA VAL A 197 12.19 -48.02 6.34
C VAL A 197 11.50 -48.64 7.55
N ILE A 198 10.31 -48.14 7.90
CA ILE A 198 9.54 -48.54 9.08
C ILE A 198 8.10 -48.80 8.59
N GLU A 199 7.58 -50.01 8.83
CA GLU A 199 6.21 -50.42 8.44
C GLU A 199 5.86 -50.17 6.96
N GLY A 200 6.86 -50.23 6.07
CA GLY A 200 6.73 -49.95 4.64
C GLY A 200 6.82 -48.46 4.25
N ALA A 201 6.86 -47.54 5.22
CA ALA A 201 7.09 -46.12 4.99
C ALA A 201 8.59 -45.77 5.05
N THR A 202 9.08 -45.03 4.06
CA THR A 202 10.49 -44.59 4.01
C THR A 202 10.65 -43.24 4.70
N HIS A 203 11.52 -43.20 5.70
CA HIS A 203 11.90 -42.02 6.45
C HIS A 203 13.30 -41.57 6.01
N ILE A 204 13.45 -40.32 5.59
CA ILE A 204 14.74 -39.73 5.21
C ILE A 204 14.98 -38.51 6.09
N SER A 205 16.07 -38.47 6.87
CA SER A 205 16.34 -37.34 7.77
C SER A 205 17.78 -36.85 7.75
N THR A 206 17.95 -35.58 8.11
CA THR A 206 19.25 -34.97 8.41
C THR A 206 19.06 -33.82 9.40
N THR A 207 20.05 -33.62 10.28
CA THR A 207 20.09 -32.53 11.25
C THR A 207 21.50 -31.95 11.24
N GLN A 208 21.62 -30.63 11.23
CA GLN A 208 22.87 -29.90 11.16
C GLN A 208 22.82 -28.70 12.12
N GLN A 209 23.98 -28.30 12.65
CA GLN A 209 24.13 -27.10 13.48
C GLN A 209 25.02 -26.08 12.75
N ASN A 210 24.76 -24.78 12.95
CA ASN A 210 25.53 -23.67 12.36
C ASN A 210 25.73 -23.80 10.84
N PHE A 211 24.68 -24.21 10.13
CA PHE A 211 24.72 -24.69 8.74
C PHE A 211 24.05 -23.72 7.77
N THR A 212 24.54 -23.67 6.52
CA THR A 212 24.00 -22.82 5.45
C THR A 212 23.39 -23.71 4.35
N PRO A 213 22.06 -23.95 4.37
CA PRO A 213 21.38 -24.75 3.36
C PRO A 213 21.19 -23.96 2.04
N LYS A 214 22.28 -23.79 1.29
CA LYS A 214 22.27 -22.98 0.06
C LYS A 214 21.59 -23.65 -1.13
N ASN A 215 21.69 -24.97 -1.28
CA ASN A 215 21.24 -25.67 -2.49
C ASN A 215 19.88 -26.37 -2.30
N PRO A 216 19.03 -26.42 -3.34
CA PRO A 216 17.76 -27.14 -3.28
C PRO A 216 17.98 -28.64 -3.08
N VAL A 217 17.02 -29.28 -2.42
CA VAL A 217 16.94 -30.73 -2.26
C VAL A 217 15.98 -31.27 -3.32
N LYS A 218 16.48 -32.11 -4.22
CA LYS A 218 15.69 -32.78 -5.25
C LYS A 218 15.48 -34.23 -4.87
N LEU A 219 14.22 -34.64 -4.78
CA LEU A 219 13.78 -36.00 -4.50
C LEU A 219 13.07 -36.53 -5.75
N SER A 220 13.66 -37.54 -6.37
CA SER A 220 13.07 -38.31 -7.47
C SER A 220 12.51 -39.60 -6.92
N LEU A 221 11.23 -39.86 -7.16
CA LEU A 221 10.53 -41.07 -6.76
C LEU A 221 10.31 -41.96 -7.98
N SER A 222 11.05 -43.05 -8.07
CA SER A 222 10.95 -44.04 -9.14
C SER A 222 9.89 -45.08 -8.79
N GLY A 223 8.86 -45.23 -9.61
CA GLY A 223 7.73 -46.13 -9.36
C GLY A 223 6.46 -45.67 -10.07
N LYS A 224 5.37 -46.43 -9.99
CA LYS A 224 4.06 -46.04 -10.54
C LYS A 224 2.94 -46.37 -9.58
N SER A 225 2.13 -45.37 -9.24
CA SER A 225 0.80 -45.57 -8.67
C SER A 225 -0.17 -46.02 -9.77
N ASN A 226 0.00 -47.25 -10.24
CA ASN A 226 -0.55 -47.74 -11.50
C ASN A 226 -2.02 -48.22 -11.39
N THR A 227 -2.78 -47.71 -10.42
CA THR A 227 -4.13 -48.20 -10.08
C THR A 227 -5.15 -47.07 -10.07
N ASN A 228 -6.35 -47.34 -10.58
CA ASN A 228 -7.50 -46.47 -10.36
C ASN A 228 -7.90 -46.55 -8.89
N ILE A 229 -7.93 -45.41 -8.19
CA ILE A 229 -8.28 -45.35 -6.78
C ILE A 229 -9.49 -44.45 -6.60
N THR A 230 -10.62 -45.04 -6.22
CA THR A 230 -11.81 -44.32 -5.78
C THR A 230 -11.90 -44.35 -4.27
N PHE A 231 -12.00 -43.18 -3.67
CA PHE A 231 -12.33 -42.96 -2.26
C PHE A 231 -13.75 -42.42 -2.11
N SER A 232 -14.41 -42.75 -1.00
CA SER A 232 -15.66 -42.16 -0.57
C SER A 232 -15.62 -41.78 0.91
N TYR A 233 -16.47 -40.84 1.32
CA TYR A 233 -16.73 -40.58 2.74
C TYR A 233 -18.06 -39.84 2.92
N ASN A 234 -19.01 -40.48 3.61
CA ASN A 234 -20.43 -40.12 3.56
C ASN A 234 -20.91 -40.08 2.09
N ASP A 235 -21.57 -39.00 1.71
CA ASP A 235 -22.10 -38.66 0.38
C ASP A 235 -21.06 -38.05 -0.57
N TYR A 236 -19.76 -38.09 -0.26
CA TYR A 236 -18.68 -37.51 -1.08
C TYR A 236 -17.85 -38.61 -1.75
N PHE A 237 -17.46 -38.41 -3.01
CA PHE A 237 -16.51 -39.28 -3.70
C PHE A 237 -15.34 -38.49 -4.31
N TYR A 238 -14.22 -39.18 -4.48
CA TYR A 238 -13.04 -38.74 -5.22
C TYR A 238 -12.46 -39.95 -5.94
N SER A 239 -12.18 -39.86 -7.23
CA SER A 239 -11.55 -40.93 -8.02
C SER A 239 -10.37 -40.36 -8.79
N ASN A 240 -9.20 -41.00 -8.61
CA ASN A 240 -8.05 -40.79 -9.48
C ASN A 240 -7.99 -41.95 -10.48
N LEU A 241 -8.07 -41.63 -11.77
CA LEU A 241 -8.05 -42.58 -12.87
C LEU A 241 -6.70 -42.51 -13.58
N ALA A 242 -6.00 -43.64 -13.63
CA ALA A 242 -4.82 -43.84 -14.46
C ALA A 242 -5.27 -43.97 -15.93
N LEU A 243 -5.22 -42.87 -16.68
CA LEU A 243 -5.61 -42.79 -18.08
C LEU A 243 -4.38 -42.57 -18.95
N LYS A 244 -4.11 -43.50 -19.88
CA LYS A 244 -3.07 -43.30 -20.88
C LYS A 244 -3.37 -42.05 -21.71
N SER A 245 -2.46 -41.07 -21.70
CA SER A 245 -2.56 -39.86 -22.51
C SER A 245 -2.58 -40.25 -24.00
N GLU A 246 -3.70 -40.01 -24.67
CA GLU A 246 -3.84 -40.18 -26.12
C GLU A 246 -3.57 -38.84 -26.81
N ILE A 247 -2.69 -38.88 -27.81
CA ILE A 247 -2.22 -37.72 -28.58
C ILE A 247 -2.51 -37.90 -30.06
N ARG A 248 -2.76 -36.80 -30.78
CA ARG A 248 -2.96 -36.78 -32.24
C ARG A 248 -2.19 -35.61 -32.85
N THR A 249 -1.53 -35.81 -33.98
CA THR A 249 -0.80 -34.73 -34.67
C THR A 249 -1.78 -33.71 -35.25
N LYS A 250 -1.55 -32.42 -34.98
CA LYS A 250 -2.36 -31.32 -35.54
C LYS A 250 -2.06 -31.11 -37.02
N LYS A 251 -3.05 -30.57 -37.75
CA LYS A 251 -2.82 -29.97 -39.06
C LYS A 251 -2.06 -28.65 -38.87
N LYS A 252 -0.90 -28.49 -39.52
CA LYS A 252 -0.12 -27.24 -39.47
C LYS A 252 -1.00 -26.02 -39.81
N PRO A 253 -1.11 -25.00 -38.93
CA PRO A 253 -1.76 -23.74 -39.27
C PRO A 253 -0.98 -22.99 -40.36
N LYS A 254 -1.70 -22.34 -41.28
CA LYS A 254 -1.11 -21.40 -42.26
C LYS A 254 -0.83 -20.01 -41.66
N ARG A 255 -1.47 -19.69 -40.54
CA ARG A 255 -1.36 -18.41 -39.84
C ARG A 255 -1.55 -18.61 -38.34
N ILE A 256 -0.69 -17.99 -37.55
CA ILE A 256 -0.75 -17.95 -36.07
C ILE A 256 -0.70 -16.50 -35.59
N SER A 257 -1.30 -16.22 -34.44
CA SER A 257 -1.14 -14.92 -33.75
C SER A 257 -0.30 -15.15 -32.48
N VAL A 258 0.76 -14.36 -32.31
CA VAL A 258 1.62 -14.36 -31.13
C VAL A 258 1.28 -13.11 -30.32
N LEU A 259 0.68 -13.33 -29.16
CA LEU A 259 0.41 -12.29 -28.16
C LEU A 259 1.57 -12.31 -27.17
N TRP A 260 2.29 -11.19 -27.07
CA TRP A 260 3.51 -11.09 -26.29
C TRP A 260 3.37 -9.98 -25.26
N ASP A 261 3.28 -10.37 -24.01
CA ASP A 261 3.16 -9.45 -22.88
C ASP A 261 4.50 -8.73 -22.67
N VAL A 262 4.43 -7.40 -22.62
CA VAL A 262 5.58 -6.47 -22.42
C VAL A 262 5.40 -5.59 -21.19
N SER A 263 4.60 -6.04 -20.23
CA SER A 263 4.56 -5.47 -18.88
C SER A 263 5.92 -5.56 -18.16
N TYR A 264 6.08 -4.77 -17.11
CA TYR A 264 7.27 -4.84 -16.25
C TYR A 264 7.39 -6.17 -15.48
N SER A 265 6.27 -6.79 -15.07
CA SER A 265 6.26 -8.12 -14.42
C SER A 265 6.94 -9.22 -15.26
N MET A 266 6.98 -9.04 -16.58
CA MET A 266 7.58 -9.97 -17.53
C MET A 266 9.10 -9.79 -17.73
N GLN A 267 9.74 -8.78 -17.12
CA GLN A 267 11.18 -8.50 -17.29
C GLN A 267 12.09 -9.68 -16.92
N HIS A 268 11.79 -10.40 -15.84
CA HIS A 268 12.64 -11.49 -15.32
C HIS A 268 12.33 -12.88 -15.90
N LYS A 269 11.59 -12.95 -17.01
CA LYS A 269 11.23 -14.23 -17.65
C LYS A 269 12.42 -14.87 -18.36
N ASN A 270 12.36 -16.19 -18.58
CA ASN A 270 13.36 -16.88 -19.41
C ASN A 270 13.02 -16.69 -20.90
N ILE A 271 13.34 -15.50 -21.42
CA ILE A 271 13.12 -15.14 -22.83
C ILE A 271 13.82 -16.10 -23.80
N ALA A 272 14.96 -16.67 -23.41
CA ALA A 272 15.70 -17.63 -24.24
C ALA A 272 14.92 -18.94 -24.47
N SER A 273 14.30 -19.51 -23.43
CA SER A 273 13.45 -20.71 -23.58
C SER A 273 12.13 -20.39 -24.31
N GLU A 274 11.53 -19.23 -24.06
CA GLU A 274 10.32 -18.79 -24.78
C GLU A 274 10.57 -18.59 -26.29
N LEU A 275 11.68 -17.93 -26.65
CA LEU A 275 12.12 -17.77 -28.05
C LEU A 275 12.52 -19.11 -28.68
N LEU A 276 13.20 -19.99 -27.94
CA LEU A 276 13.59 -21.31 -28.44
C LEU A 276 12.36 -22.17 -28.79
N LEU A 277 11.32 -22.16 -27.94
CA LEU A 277 10.05 -22.81 -28.24
C LEU A 277 9.39 -22.21 -29.49
N LEU A 278 9.30 -20.88 -29.57
CA LEU A 278 8.68 -20.17 -30.70
C LEU A 278 9.41 -20.47 -32.03
N LYS A 279 10.75 -20.34 -32.03
CA LYS A 279 11.63 -20.67 -33.16
C LYS A 279 11.45 -22.11 -33.62
N ASN A 280 11.50 -23.06 -32.68
CA ASN A 280 11.35 -24.49 -33.01
C ASN A 280 9.95 -24.81 -33.56
N TYR A 281 8.90 -24.13 -33.08
CA TYR A 281 7.55 -24.31 -33.61
C TYR A 281 7.42 -23.69 -35.00
N ILE A 282 7.90 -22.48 -35.22
CA ILE A 282 7.91 -21.83 -36.54
C ILE A 282 8.71 -22.67 -37.55
N LYS A 283 9.88 -23.18 -37.18
CA LYS A 283 10.67 -24.11 -38.00
C LYS A 283 9.93 -25.41 -38.33
N TYR A 284 9.11 -25.92 -37.41
CA TYR A 284 8.22 -27.04 -37.70
C TYR A 284 7.06 -26.65 -38.65
N LEU A 285 6.52 -25.44 -38.54
CA LEU A 285 5.45 -24.95 -39.42
C LEU A 285 5.94 -24.68 -40.85
N ASP A 286 7.21 -24.30 -41.00
CA ASP A 286 7.95 -24.09 -42.25
C ASP A 286 7.48 -22.87 -43.05
N GLN A 287 6.23 -22.89 -43.54
CA GLN A 287 5.63 -21.81 -44.33
C GLN A 287 4.38 -21.27 -43.60
N VAL A 288 4.52 -20.14 -42.90
CA VAL A 288 3.50 -19.61 -41.98
C VAL A 288 3.49 -18.07 -41.92
N GLU A 289 2.30 -17.48 -41.81
CA GLU A 289 2.14 -16.08 -41.43
C GLU A 289 2.06 -15.93 -39.90
N VAL A 290 2.90 -15.10 -39.29
CA VAL A 290 2.93 -14.82 -37.85
C VAL A 290 2.49 -13.38 -37.59
N GLU A 291 1.34 -13.19 -36.95
CA GLU A 291 0.86 -11.89 -36.48
C GLU A 291 1.37 -11.65 -35.05
N LEU A 292 2.41 -10.83 -34.89
CA LEU A 292 2.93 -10.44 -33.57
C LEU A 292 2.13 -9.24 -33.06
N ILE A 293 1.61 -9.34 -31.83
CA ILE A 293 0.98 -8.25 -31.09
C ILE A 293 1.62 -8.16 -29.72
N THR A 294 2.17 -6.98 -29.39
CA THR A 294 2.73 -6.71 -28.06
C THR A 294 1.80 -5.81 -27.26
N PHE A 295 1.63 -6.08 -25.96
CA PHE A 295 0.70 -5.35 -25.10
C PHE A 295 1.20 -5.22 -23.66
N ASN A 296 0.73 -4.17 -22.98
CA ASN A 296 0.90 -3.91 -21.55
C ASN A 296 -0.40 -3.27 -21.03
N SER A 297 -0.39 -2.01 -20.61
CA SER A 297 -1.57 -1.20 -20.31
C SER A 297 -2.33 -0.79 -21.58
N SER A 298 -1.67 -0.86 -22.74
CA SER A 298 -2.23 -0.65 -24.09
C SER A 298 -1.66 -1.64 -25.12
N VAL A 299 -2.13 -1.59 -26.37
CA VAL A 299 -1.52 -2.35 -27.48
C VAL A 299 -0.39 -1.51 -28.09
N GLU A 300 0.84 -2.03 -28.02
CA GLU A 300 2.07 -1.31 -28.34
C GLU A 300 2.54 -1.55 -29.78
N ARG A 301 2.38 -2.78 -30.29
CA ARG A 301 2.75 -3.16 -31.67
C ARG A 301 1.74 -4.13 -32.24
N LYS A 302 1.51 -4.05 -33.55
CA LYS A 302 0.89 -5.10 -34.36
C LYS A 302 1.64 -5.21 -35.70
N GLU A 303 2.34 -6.32 -35.94
CA GLU A 303 3.17 -6.54 -37.13
C GLU A 303 2.96 -7.95 -37.71
N LEU A 304 3.02 -8.09 -39.04
CA LEU A 304 2.85 -9.36 -39.74
C LEU A 304 4.16 -9.83 -40.37
N PHE A 305 4.62 -11.01 -39.97
CA PHE A 305 5.80 -11.66 -40.51
C PHE A 305 5.37 -12.80 -41.44
N LYS A 306 5.91 -12.84 -42.66
CA LYS A 306 5.75 -13.96 -43.58
C LYS A 306 6.99 -14.84 -43.48
N ILE A 307 6.85 -16.03 -42.92
CA ILE A 307 7.95 -16.97 -42.75
C ILE A 307 8.03 -17.88 -43.96
N GLN A 308 9.24 -18.02 -44.48
CA GLN A 308 9.63 -19.00 -45.50
C GLN A 308 10.78 -19.84 -44.95
N ASP A 309 10.79 -21.13 -45.29
CA ASP A 309 11.82 -22.11 -44.94
C ASP A 309 12.12 -22.18 -43.42
N GLY A 310 11.11 -21.88 -42.60
CA GLY A 310 11.21 -21.81 -41.14
C GLY A 310 12.05 -20.66 -40.58
N ASN A 311 12.46 -19.68 -41.39
CA ASN A 311 13.33 -18.58 -40.93
C ASN A 311 12.56 -17.52 -40.12
N SER A 312 12.70 -17.57 -38.79
CA SER A 312 12.14 -16.61 -37.83
C SER A 312 13.09 -15.49 -37.39
N GLU A 313 14.29 -15.35 -37.96
CA GLU A 313 15.34 -14.44 -37.44
C GLU A 313 14.86 -12.98 -37.27
N LYS A 314 14.14 -12.42 -38.25
CA LYS A 314 13.57 -11.07 -38.13
C LYS A 314 12.59 -10.93 -36.95
N LEU A 315 11.77 -11.95 -36.71
CA LEU A 315 10.80 -11.97 -35.61
C LEU A 315 11.52 -12.11 -34.26
N GLU A 316 12.51 -13.00 -34.17
CA GLU A 316 13.33 -13.19 -32.98
C GLU A 316 14.09 -11.91 -32.59
N ASN A 317 14.66 -11.21 -33.58
CA ASN A 317 15.36 -9.94 -33.37
C ASN A 317 14.41 -8.83 -32.89
N VAL A 318 13.20 -8.75 -33.45
CA VAL A 318 12.17 -7.80 -32.97
C VAL A 318 11.80 -8.11 -31.52
N ILE A 319 11.51 -9.37 -31.18
CA ILE A 319 11.13 -9.77 -29.81
C ILE A 319 12.26 -9.52 -28.81
N SER A 320 13.52 -9.81 -29.18
CA SER A 320 14.69 -9.59 -28.33
C SER A 320 14.99 -8.10 -28.08
N SER A 321 14.46 -7.21 -28.92
CA SER A 321 14.58 -5.75 -28.78
C SER A 321 13.43 -5.07 -28.01
N LEU A 322 12.45 -5.85 -27.51
CA LEU A 322 11.29 -5.29 -26.80
C LEU A 322 11.66 -4.78 -25.41
N THR A 323 11.22 -3.57 -25.11
CA THR A 323 11.22 -3.00 -23.75
C THR A 323 10.06 -3.56 -22.92
N TYR A 324 10.33 -3.96 -21.69
CA TYR A 324 9.34 -4.39 -20.70
C TYR A 324 9.07 -3.24 -19.73
N ASP A 325 7.88 -2.64 -19.79
CA ASP A 325 7.53 -1.45 -19.01
C ASP A 325 6.00 -1.21 -18.94
N GLY A 326 5.54 -0.75 -17.78
CA GLY A 326 4.13 -0.51 -17.45
C GLY A 326 3.38 -1.76 -16.96
N GLY A 327 2.20 -1.53 -16.39
CA GLY A 327 1.34 -2.59 -15.84
C GLY A 327 0.48 -3.31 -16.89
N THR A 328 -0.01 -4.52 -16.59
CA THR A 328 -0.81 -5.36 -17.52
C THR A 328 -2.32 -5.05 -17.54
N ASN A 329 -2.83 -4.59 -18.68
CA ASN A 329 -4.27 -4.45 -18.97
C ASN A 329 -4.70 -5.44 -20.06
N ILE A 330 -4.89 -6.72 -19.68
CA ILE A 330 -5.23 -7.78 -20.64
C ILE A 330 -6.57 -7.55 -21.38
N LYS A 331 -7.46 -6.70 -20.84
CA LYS A 331 -8.73 -6.33 -21.49
C LYS A 331 -8.52 -5.65 -22.85
N THR A 332 -7.38 -4.98 -23.07
CA THR A 332 -7.01 -4.36 -24.35
C THR A 332 -7.08 -5.34 -25.52
N LEU A 333 -6.87 -6.64 -25.27
CA LEU A 333 -6.93 -7.71 -26.26
C LEU A 333 -8.35 -8.07 -26.71
N GLU A 334 -9.41 -7.68 -25.97
CA GLU A 334 -10.80 -7.93 -26.38
C GLU A 334 -11.19 -7.15 -27.64
N GLU A 335 -10.59 -5.98 -27.85
CA GLU A 335 -10.82 -5.11 -29.01
C GLU A 335 -9.96 -5.50 -30.22
N VAL A 336 -8.90 -6.32 -30.02
CA VAL A 336 -7.98 -6.71 -31.09
C VAL A 336 -8.56 -7.86 -31.90
N LYS A 337 -8.98 -7.55 -33.14
CA LYS A 337 -9.30 -8.57 -34.15
C LYS A 337 -8.04 -9.36 -34.51
N LEU A 338 -7.90 -10.57 -33.98
CA LEU A 338 -6.85 -11.52 -34.35
C LEU A 338 -7.23 -12.23 -35.65
N ALA A 339 -6.24 -12.41 -36.53
CA ALA A 339 -6.46 -13.00 -37.86
C ALA A 339 -6.33 -14.54 -37.87
N ALA A 340 -5.67 -15.13 -36.87
CA ALA A 340 -5.46 -16.56 -36.77
C ALA A 340 -6.57 -17.30 -36.02
N LYS A 341 -6.64 -18.62 -36.22
CA LYS A 341 -7.46 -19.53 -35.37
C LYS A 341 -6.68 -20.09 -34.18
N GLU A 342 -5.35 -20.06 -34.27
CA GLU A 342 -4.42 -20.55 -33.26
C GLU A 342 -3.61 -19.37 -32.71
N VAL A 343 -3.63 -19.21 -31.40
CA VAL A 343 -3.00 -18.12 -30.66
C VAL A 343 -1.97 -18.67 -29.68
N LEU A 344 -0.80 -18.06 -29.63
CA LEU A 344 0.23 -18.29 -28.61
C LEU A 344 0.28 -17.04 -27.73
N LEU A 345 -0.12 -17.16 -26.45
CA LEU A 345 -0.05 -16.08 -25.46
C LEU A 345 1.13 -16.31 -24.52
N PHE A 346 2.15 -15.46 -24.63
CA PHE A 346 3.30 -15.41 -23.73
C PHE A 346 3.04 -14.35 -22.67
N SER A 347 2.66 -14.76 -21.46
CA SER A 347 2.26 -13.90 -20.33
C SER A 347 2.41 -14.65 -19.01
N ASP A 348 2.45 -13.94 -17.89
CA ASP A 348 2.32 -14.48 -16.54
C ASP A 348 0.85 -14.64 -16.10
N GLY A 349 -0.10 -14.07 -16.85
CA GLY A 349 -1.52 -14.06 -16.52
C GLY A 349 -1.86 -13.21 -15.30
N LEU A 350 -0.96 -12.34 -14.86
CA LEU A 350 -1.25 -11.23 -13.95
C LEU A 350 -1.94 -10.13 -14.77
N ALA A 351 -2.98 -9.51 -14.20
CA ALA A 351 -3.76 -8.49 -14.87
C ALA A 351 -4.26 -7.49 -13.82
N ASN A 352 -3.47 -6.45 -13.61
CA ASN A 352 -3.66 -5.47 -12.53
C ASN A 352 -4.46 -4.24 -12.97
N LEU A 353 -4.50 -3.93 -14.26
CA LEU A 353 -5.26 -2.78 -14.81
C LEU A 353 -6.61 -3.18 -15.43
N GLY A 354 -7.03 -4.43 -15.29
CA GLY A 354 -8.36 -4.92 -15.67
C GLY A 354 -8.42 -6.41 -16.02
N SER A 355 -9.55 -7.05 -15.70
CA SER A 355 -9.81 -8.46 -16.02
C SER A 355 -10.36 -8.67 -17.44
N ILE A 356 -10.15 -9.87 -17.98
CA ILE A 356 -10.74 -10.29 -19.26
C ILE A 356 -12.07 -10.99 -19.04
N ASN A 357 -13.07 -10.65 -19.85
CA ASN A 357 -14.38 -11.29 -19.81
C ASN A 357 -14.51 -12.37 -20.91
N LYS A 358 -14.07 -12.09 -22.15
CA LYS A 358 -14.08 -13.06 -23.27
C LYS A 358 -13.04 -12.74 -24.37
N LEU A 359 -12.09 -13.66 -24.59
CA LEU A 359 -11.46 -13.84 -25.90
C LEU A 359 -12.36 -14.76 -26.76
N ASN A 360 -13.09 -14.21 -27.72
CA ASN A 360 -14.01 -14.95 -28.61
C ASN A 360 -13.25 -15.76 -29.69
N GLN A 361 -12.44 -16.75 -29.31
CA GLN A 361 -11.52 -17.43 -30.23
C GLN A 361 -11.47 -18.96 -30.06
N LYS A 362 -10.83 -19.66 -31.02
CA LYS A 362 -10.98 -21.12 -31.17
C LYS A 362 -9.89 -21.95 -30.51
N THR A 363 -8.63 -21.51 -30.55
CA THR A 363 -7.52 -22.24 -29.90
C THR A 363 -6.48 -21.29 -29.32
N ILE A 364 -6.32 -21.30 -28.00
CA ILE A 364 -5.33 -20.47 -27.28
C ILE A 364 -4.38 -21.38 -26.49
N TYR A 365 -3.10 -21.29 -26.81
CA TYR A 365 -2.01 -21.84 -25.98
C TYR A 365 -1.46 -20.72 -25.10
N THR A 366 -1.30 -20.99 -23.82
CA THR A 366 -0.65 -20.05 -22.88
C THR A 366 0.75 -20.59 -22.55
N ILE A 367 1.75 -19.73 -22.61
CA ILE A 367 3.16 -20.07 -22.41
C ILE A 367 3.72 -19.14 -21.33
N ASN A 368 4.45 -19.72 -20.38
CA ASN A 368 5.07 -18.96 -19.30
C ASN A 368 6.33 -19.63 -18.78
N SER A 369 7.30 -18.81 -18.35
CA SER A 369 8.57 -19.24 -17.75
C SER A 369 8.83 -18.69 -16.33
N LEU A 370 7.88 -17.99 -15.73
CA LEU A 370 7.98 -17.39 -14.39
C LEU A 370 7.42 -18.32 -13.29
N THR A 371 7.86 -18.10 -12.03
CA THR A 371 7.34 -18.84 -10.87
C THR A 371 6.13 -18.17 -10.23
N SER A 372 6.07 -16.83 -10.25
CA SER A 372 5.01 -15.99 -9.68
C SER A 372 3.73 -15.91 -10.51
N ALA A 373 3.73 -16.52 -11.70
CA ALA A 373 2.64 -16.45 -12.66
C ALA A 373 1.32 -17.00 -12.12
N ASN A 374 0.20 -16.46 -12.61
CA ASN A 374 -1.14 -16.98 -12.34
C ASN A 374 -1.41 -18.24 -13.17
N HIS A 375 -0.71 -19.32 -12.81
CA HIS A 375 -0.77 -20.63 -13.47
C HIS A 375 -2.20 -21.16 -13.60
N PHE A 376 -3.07 -20.87 -12.64
CA PHE A 376 -4.48 -21.27 -12.66
C PHE A 376 -5.27 -20.52 -13.74
N SER A 377 -5.11 -19.19 -13.82
CA SER A 377 -5.71 -18.37 -14.88
C SER A 377 -5.24 -18.79 -16.27
N LEU A 378 -3.92 -18.92 -16.47
CA LEU A 378 -3.32 -19.34 -17.74
C LEU A 378 -3.79 -20.73 -18.17
N ASN A 379 -3.85 -21.70 -17.25
CA ASN A 379 -4.36 -23.05 -17.52
C ASN A 379 -5.84 -23.04 -17.91
N ASN A 380 -6.68 -22.33 -17.16
CA ASN A 380 -8.11 -22.25 -17.44
C ASN A 380 -8.42 -21.49 -18.74
N MET A 381 -7.62 -20.49 -19.10
CA MET A 381 -7.75 -19.78 -20.37
C MET A 381 -7.44 -20.73 -21.53
N ALA A 382 -6.36 -21.51 -21.45
CA ALA A 382 -6.01 -22.46 -22.49
C ALA A 382 -7.03 -23.61 -22.62
N THR A 383 -7.41 -24.27 -21.52
CA THR A 383 -8.31 -25.44 -21.57
C THR A 383 -9.71 -25.09 -22.07
N LYS A 384 -10.30 -23.97 -21.62
CA LYS A 384 -11.61 -23.49 -22.10
C LYS A 384 -11.60 -23.18 -23.60
N ASN A 385 -10.46 -22.73 -24.12
CA ASN A 385 -10.26 -22.44 -25.53
C ASN A 385 -9.50 -23.58 -26.24
N GLY A 386 -9.70 -24.85 -25.86
CA GLY A 386 -9.22 -26.01 -26.61
C GLY A 386 -7.70 -26.16 -26.76
N GLY A 387 -6.90 -25.34 -26.08
CA GLY A 387 -5.44 -25.36 -26.11
C GLY A 387 -4.84 -25.94 -24.83
N ILE A 388 -3.54 -25.71 -24.66
CA ILE A 388 -2.73 -26.26 -23.56
C ILE A 388 -1.91 -25.14 -22.92
N TYR A 389 -1.83 -25.14 -21.59
CA TYR A 389 -0.88 -24.31 -20.86
C TYR A 389 0.49 -24.99 -20.77
N ILE A 390 1.53 -24.27 -21.16
CA ILE A 390 2.92 -24.72 -21.22
C ILE A 390 3.72 -23.93 -20.17
N ASN A 391 4.00 -24.59 -19.05
CA ASN A 391 4.92 -24.09 -18.03
C ASN A 391 6.35 -24.55 -18.34
N LEU A 392 7.18 -23.66 -18.88
CA LEU A 392 8.57 -23.94 -19.26
C LEU A 392 9.48 -24.22 -18.06
N ARG A 393 9.05 -23.92 -16.83
CA ARG A 393 9.76 -24.32 -15.59
C ARG A 393 9.53 -25.78 -15.19
N LYS A 394 8.48 -26.42 -15.72
CA LYS A 394 8.11 -27.84 -15.46
C LYS A 394 8.07 -28.69 -16.73
N THR A 395 8.47 -28.14 -17.89
CA THR A 395 8.38 -28.78 -19.21
C THR A 395 9.66 -28.53 -20.00
N SER A 396 10.33 -29.58 -20.48
CA SER A 396 11.49 -29.45 -21.38
C SER A 396 11.09 -28.90 -22.75
N ASP A 397 12.00 -28.20 -23.44
CA ASP A 397 11.70 -27.53 -24.72
C ASP A 397 11.20 -28.50 -25.80
N SER A 398 11.72 -29.73 -25.83
CA SER A 398 11.26 -30.80 -26.75
C SER A 398 9.81 -31.21 -26.48
N LYS A 399 9.48 -31.41 -25.20
CA LYS A 399 8.12 -31.75 -24.76
C LYS A 399 7.16 -30.59 -24.98
N ALA A 400 7.60 -29.35 -24.76
CA ALA A 400 6.83 -28.14 -25.05
C ALA A 400 6.53 -27.98 -26.55
N LEU A 401 7.51 -28.24 -27.42
CA LEU A 401 7.31 -28.27 -28.86
C LEU A 401 6.28 -29.34 -29.27
N ASP A 402 6.34 -30.53 -28.68
CA ASP A 402 5.36 -31.59 -28.94
C ASP A 402 3.94 -31.21 -28.47
N LEU A 403 3.78 -30.47 -27.37
CA LEU A 403 2.48 -29.89 -26.97
C LEU A 403 1.93 -28.93 -28.03
N LEU A 404 2.79 -28.15 -28.70
CA LEU A 404 2.37 -27.28 -29.81
C LEU A 404 2.13 -28.04 -31.12
N LYS A 405 2.67 -29.24 -31.31
CA LYS A 405 2.44 -30.09 -32.49
C LYS A 405 1.21 -30.99 -32.39
N GLN A 406 0.68 -31.21 -31.18
CA GLN A 406 -0.29 -32.26 -30.89
C GLN A 406 -1.58 -31.72 -30.26
N GLU A 407 -2.68 -32.42 -30.53
CA GLU A 407 -3.89 -32.40 -29.71
C GLU A 407 -3.80 -33.48 -28.63
N ARG A 408 -4.35 -33.19 -27.45
CA ARG A 408 -4.48 -34.15 -26.35
C ARG A 408 -5.94 -34.54 -26.17
N LEU A 409 -6.15 -35.77 -25.74
CA LEU A 409 -7.43 -36.20 -25.22
C LEU A 409 -7.85 -35.25 -24.08
N GLN A 410 -9.09 -34.79 -24.13
CA GLN A 410 -9.72 -33.96 -23.10
C GLN A 410 -10.85 -34.76 -22.45
N PHE A 411 -11.03 -34.62 -21.15
CA PHE A 411 -12.35 -34.82 -20.55
C PHE A 411 -13.28 -33.74 -21.09
N LEU A 412 -14.49 -34.11 -21.51
CA LEU A 412 -15.48 -33.22 -22.11
C LEU A 412 -16.74 -33.06 -21.25
N GLY A 413 -16.96 -33.96 -20.28
CA GLY A 413 -18.13 -33.99 -19.43
C GLY A 413 -18.45 -35.41 -18.95
N TYR A 414 -19.58 -35.57 -18.27
CA TYR A 414 -20.01 -36.86 -17.74
C TYR A 414 -21.49 -37.12 -18.04
N LYS A 415 -21.90 -38.38 -17.95
CA LYS A 415 -23.30 -38.82 -17.81
C LYS A 415 -23.44 -39.58 -16.50
N ALA A 416 -24.53 -39.35 -15.80
CA ALA A 416 -24.82 -39.95 -14.50
C ALA A 416 -26.33 -40.18 -14.36
N ASN A 417 -26.72 -41.00 -13.39
CA ASN A 417 -28.11 -41.13 -12.94
C ASN A 417 -28.44 -40.07 -11.87
N ASP A 418 -29.72 -39.98 -11.50
CA ASP A 418 -30.24 -39.00 -10.53
C ASP A 418 -29.72 -39.19 -9.09
N GLN A 419 -28.89 -40.22 -8.85
CA GLN A 419 -28.22 -40.45 -7.56
C GLN A 419 -26.92 -39.65 -7.41
N ILE A 420 -26.48 -38.92 -8.46
CA ILE A 420 -25.31 -38.03 -8.44
C ILE A 420 -25.78 -36.58 -8.34
N ASN A 421 -25.46 -35.92 -7.23
CA ASN A 421 -25.92 -34.57 -6.91
C ASN A 421 -25.06 -33.49 -7.61
N GLU A 422 -23.74 -33.67 -7.63
CA GLU A 422 -22.80 -32.77 -8.30
C GLU A 422 -21.47 -33.47 -8.60
N VAL A 423 -20.77 -33.07 -9.67
CA VAL A 423 -19.48 -33.62 -10.10
C VAL A 423 -18.55 -32.50 -10.58
N TYR A 424 -17.25 -32.68 -10.34
CA TYR A 424 -16.17 -31.79 -10.75
C TYR A 424 -14.99 -32.62 -11.31
N PRO A 425 -14.32 -32.17 -12.39
CA PRO A 425 -14.56 -30.94 -13.15
C PRO A 425 -15.88 -30.96 -13.95
N LYS A 426 -16.50 -29.79 -14.16
CA LYS A 426 -17.76 -29.63 -14.93
C LYS A 426 -17.56 -29.30 -16.41
N GLY A 427 -16.34 -28.99 -16.83
CA GLY A 427 -16.03 -28.55 -18.19
C GLY A 427 -14.72 -29.17 -18.71
N PRO A 428 -14.24 -28.77 -19.90
CA PRO A 428 -13.13 -29.44 -20.55
C PRO A 428 -11.81 -29.37 -19.76
N VAL A 429 -11.13 -30.51 -19.64
CA VAL A 429 -9.82 -30.63 -18.97
C VAL A 429 -8.88 -31.52 -19.79
N ASN A 430 -7.65 -31.06 -20.04
CA ASN A 430 -6.62 -31.81 -20.76
C ASN A 430 -6.15 -33.03 -19.95
N ILE A 431 -6.10 -34.21 -20.57
CA ILE A 431 -5.69 -35.45 -19.90
C ILE A 431 -4.18 -35.63 -19.92
N SER A 432 -3.63 -36.01 -18.77
CA SER A 432 -2.23 -36.37 -18.57
C SER A 432 -2.09 -37.89 -18.46
N ASN A 433 -1.37 -38.41 -17.46
CA ASN A 433 -1.41 -39.82 -17.07
C ASN A 433 -2.48 -40.09 -16.01
N ASP A 434 -2.80 -39.06 -15.21
CA ASP A 434 -3.79 -39.11 -14.14
C ASP A 434 -4.94 -38.16 -14.48
N PHE A 435 -6.19 -38.58 -14.21
CA PHE A 435 -7.38 -37.75 -14.26
C PHE A 435 -8.16 -37.85 -12.95
N ILE A 436 -8.43 -36.70 -12.34
CA ILE A 436 -9.18 -36.60 -11.09
C ILE A 436 -10.63 -36.25 -11.42
N ILE A 437 -11.54 -36.93 -10.74
CA ILE A 437 -12.96 -36.57 -10.68
C ILE A 437 -13.46 -36.69 -9.24
N SER A 438 -14.28 -35.75 -8.80
CA SER A 438 -14.89 -35.77 -7.47
C SER A 438 -16.32 -35.29 -7.53
N GLY A 439 -17.10 -35.56 -6.49
CA GLY A 439 -18.49 -35.14 -6.47
C GLY A 439 -19.23 -35.58 -5.22
N ARG A 440 -20.56 -35.41 -5.25
CA ARG A 440 -21.47 -35.91 -4.23
C ARG A 440 -22.51 -36.85 -4.84
N PHE A 441 -22.90 -37.84 -4.04
CA PHE A 441 -23.79 -38.93 -4.44
C PHE A 441 -24.62 -39.42 -3.26
N ASN A 442 -25.87 -39.80 -3.51
CA ASN A 442 -26.81 -40.25 -2.47
C ASN A 442 -26.65 -41.75 -2.12
N SER A 443 -26.32 -42.59 -3.11
CA SER A 443 -26.22 -44.05 -2.98
C SER A 443 -25.36 -44.63 -4.10
N ALA A 444 -24.89 -45.88 -3.95
CA ALA A 444 -23.98 -46.55 -4.89
C ALA A 444 -24.35 -46.36 -6.38
N ALA A 445 -23.64 -45.43 -7.03
CA ALA A 445 -23.94 -44.94 -8.37
C ALA A 445 -22.76 -45.16 -9.33
N LYS A 446 -23.04 -45.02 -10.63
CA LYS A 446 -22.07 -45.12 -11.71
C LYS A 446 -22.03 -43.81 -12.49
N ILE A 447 -20.84 -43.43 -12.94
CA ILE A 447 -20.60 -42.21 -13.72
C ILE A 447 -19.85 -42.57 -14.99
N ASP A 448 -20.43 -42.25 -16.14
CA ASP A 448 -19.82 -42.45 -17.46
C ASP A 448 -19.12 -41.16 -17.89
N LEU A 449 -17.79 -41.20 -17.96
CA LEU A 449 -16.95 -40.05 -18.25
C LEU A 449 -16.64 -39.97 -19.74
N LEU A 450 -16.95 -38.83 -20.35
CA LEU A 450 -16.82 -38.60 -21.78
C LEU A 450 -15.47 -37.94 -22.07
N PHE A 451 -14.66 -38.57 -22.91
CA PHE A 451 -13.37 -38.06 -23.35
C PHE A 451 -13.34 -37.92 -24.88
N GLY A 452 -12.56 -36.97 -25.37
CA GLY A 452 -12.53 -36.67 -26.80
C GLY A 452 -11.52 -35.61 -27.22
N PHE A 453 -11.67 -35.12 -28.45
CA PHE A 453 -10.79 -34.14 -29.08
C PHE A 453 -11.66 -33.04 -29.71
N GLN A 454 -11.29 -31.76 -29.54
CA GLN A 454 -12.00 -30.61 -30.13
C GLN A 454 -13.53 -30.65 -29.88
N GLY A 455 -13.93 -30.97 -28.63
CA GLY A 455 -15.33 -31.10 -28.23
C GLY A 455 -16.08 -32.34 -28.73
N LYS A 456 -15.46 -33.21 -29.55
CA LYS A 456 -16.06 -34.46 -30.03
C LYS A 456 -15.66 -35.64 -29.17
N VAL A 457 -16.65 -36.30 -28.54
CA VAL A 457 -16.45 -37.52 -27.75
C VAL A 457 -15.92 -38.66 -28.63
N THR A 458 -14.85 -39.31 -28.20
CA THR A 458 -14.25 -40.49 -28.85
C THR A 458 -14.05 -41.68 -27.92
N LYS A 459 -14.25 -41.51 -26.60
CA LYS A 459 -14.00 -42.54 -25.60
C LYS A 459 -14.89 -42.30 -24.36
N THR A 460 -15.39 -43.37 -23.76
CA THR A 460 -16.13 -43.31 -22.49
C THR A 460 -15.44 -44.21 -21.47
N VAL A 461 -15.32 -43.77 -20.21
CA VAL A 461 -14.79 -44.57 -19.09
C VAL A 461 -15.78 -44.52 -17.94
N GLN A 462 -16.18 -45.69 -17.43
CA GLN A 462 -17.11 -45.79 -16.31
C GLN A 462 -16.36 -45.79 -14.96
N VAL A 463 -16.85 -45.02 -14.00
CA VAL A 463 -16.43 -45.05 -12.60
C VAL A 463 -17.55 -45.66 -11.76
N ASP A 464 -17.21 -46.69 -10.98
CA ASP A 464 -18.12 -47.32 -10.01
C ASP A 464 -17.81 -46.81 -8.60
N LEU A 465 -18.80 -46.21 -7.94
CA LEU A 465 -18.67 -45.67 -6.59
C LEU A 465 -18.98 -46.71 -5.49
N LYS A 466 -19.55 -47.87 -5.85
CA LYS A 466 -19.97 -48.91 -4.89
C LYS A 466 -18.79 -49.51 -4.10
N ASN A 467 -17.65 -49.68 -4.77
CA ASN A 467 -16.46 -50.33 -4.22
C ASN A 467 -15.37 -49.32 -3.78
N ALA A 468 -15.76 -48.07 -3.51
CA ALA A 468 -14.85 -47.01 -3.10
C ALA A 468 -14.28 -47.28 -1.68
N LYS A 469 -12.99 -46.99 -1.48
CA LYS A 469 -12.33 -47.10 -0.17
C LYS A 469 -12.73 -45.91 0.72
N THR A 470 -12.98 -46.12 2.00
CA THR A 470 -13.34 -45.01 2.91
C THR A 470 -12.13 -44.11 3.22
N SER A 471 -12.22 -42.80 2.98
CA SER A 471 -11.18 -41.83 3.40
C SER A 471 -11.76 -40.46 3.76
N LYS A 472 -11.50 -39.99 4.99
CA LYS A 472 -11.96 -38.68 5.49
C LYS A 472 -11.49 -37.50 4.62
N GLN A 473 -10.34 -37.63 3.95
CA GLN A 473 -9.77 -36.58 3.08
C GLN A 473 -10.62 -36.29 1.84
N THR A 474 -11.47 -37.24 1.41
CA THR A 474 -12.37 -37.11 0.25
C THR A 474 -13.15 -35.80 0.24
N LYS A 475 -13.62 -35.35 1.42
CA LYS A 475 -14.35 -34.08 1.59
C LYS A 475 -13.52 -32.84 1.22
N ARG A 476 -12.25 -32.76 1.66
CA ARG A 476 -11.35 -31.64 1.30
C ARG A 476 -10.95 -31.70 -0.17
N LEU A 477 -10.69 -32.88 -0.71
CA LEU A 477 -10.35 -33.06 -2.13
C LEU A 477 -11.49 -32.59 -3.05
N TRP A 478 -12.72 -33.01 -2.76
CA TRP A 478 -13.93 -32.49 -3.44
C TRP A 478 -14.05 -30.96 -3.32
N ALA A 479 -13.80 -30.39 -2.13
CA ALA A 479 -13.90 -28.95 -1.93
C ALA A 479 -12.87 -28.18 -2.78
N LYS A 480 -11.67 -28.71 -2.99
CA LYS A 480 -10.64 -28.11 -3.88
C LYS A 480 -11.06 -28.14 -5.36
N GLU A 481 -11.67 -29.22 -5.83
CA GLU A 481 -12.19 -29.31 -7.20
C GLU A 481 -13.41 -28.39 -7.41
N LYS A 482 -14.31 -28.31 -6.43
CA LYS A 482 -15.44 -27.36 -6.44
C LYS A 482 -14.98 -25.91 -6.42
N LEU A 483 -14.01 -25.57 -5.56
CA LEU A 483 -13.38 -24.24 -5.51
C LEU A 483 -12.74 -23.88 -6.86
N SER A 484 -12.02 -24.82 -7.48
CA SER A 484 -11.43 -24.64 -8.80
C SER A 484 -12.48 -24.36 -9.88
N HIS A 485 -13.69 -24.91 -9.76
CA HIS A 485 -14.81 -24.54 -10.62
C HIS A 485 -15.41 -23.16 -10.27
N LEU A 486 -15.62 -22.83 -8.99
CA LEU A 486 -16.19 -21.53 -8.61
C LEU A 486 -15.30 -20.36 -9.03
N ASN A 487 -13.97 -20.53 -8.91
CA ASN A 487 -12.96 -19.54 -9.29
C ASN A 487 -12.96 -19.18 -10.80
N ILE A 488 -13.65 -19.94 -11.66
CA ILE A 488 -13.85 -19.60 -13.08
C ILE A 488 -14.66 -18.31 -13.28
N GLN A 489 -15.57 -18.01 -12.35
CA GLN A 489 -16.37 -16.79 -12.29
C GLN A 489 -16.39 -16.29 -10.84
N LYS A 490 -15.20 -16.00 -10.30
CA LYS A 490 -15.02 -15.77 -8.86
C LYS A 490 -15.95 -14.67 -8.30
N GLU A 491 -16.10 -13.54 -9.00
CA GLU A 491 -16.94 -12.43 -8.52
C GLU A 491 -18.41 -12.84 -8.35
N ASN A 492 -18.97 -13.57 -9.31
CA ASN A 492 -20.34 -14.08 -9.24
C ASN A 492 -20.53 -15.15 -8.15
N ASN A 493 -19.44 -15.73 -7.66
CA ASN A 493 -19.41 -16.86 -6.73
C ASN A 493 -18.82 -16.50 -5.35
N LYS A 494 -18.54 -15.22 -5.06
CA LYS A 494 -17.86 -14.75 -3.82
C LYS A 494 -18.38 -15.44 -2.56
N GLU A 495 -19.68 -15.37 -2.29
CA GLU A 495 -20.34 -15.99 -1.13
C GLU A 495 -20.14 -17.51 -1.05
N GLN A 496 -20.27 -18.21 -2.19
CA GLN A 496 -20.09 -19.67 -2.26
C GLN A 496 -18.63 -20.06 -2.02
N ILE A 497 -17.68 -19.23 -2.50
CA ILE A 497 -16.26 -19.41 -2.29
C ILE A 497 -15.92 -19.22 -0.80
N ILE A 498 -16.40 -18.14 -0.17
CA ILE A 498 -16.19 -17.86 1.27
C ILE A 498 -16.78 -18.98 2.13
N ALA A 499 -18.02 -19.40 1.88
CA ALA A 499 -18.67 -20.47 2.65
C ALA A 499 -17.91 -21.81 2.55
N LEU A 500 -17.54 -22.21 1.33
CA LEU A 500 -16.75 -23.43 1.07
C LEU A 500 -15.35 -23.34 1.71
N ALA A 501 -14.72 -22.16 1.64
CA ALA A 501 -13.40 -21.90 2.19
C ALA A 501 -13.37 -22.04 3.72
N LYS A 502 -14.32 -21.39 4.41
CA LYS A 502 -14.48 -21.49 5.87
C LYS A 502 -14.76 -22.93 6.30
N GLN A 503 -15.68 -23.64 5.60
CA GLN A 503 -16.06 -25.00 5.95
C GLN A 503 -14.91 -26.02 5.81
N TYR A 504 -14.08 -25.92 4.77
CA TYR A 504 -13.04 -26.92 4.45
C TYR A 504 -11.60 -26.46 4.72
N HIS A 505 -11.45 -25.30 5.39
CA HIS A 505 -10.18 -24.68 5.75
C HIS A 505 -9.29 -24.41 4.52
N LEU A 506 -9.85 -23.71 3.53
CA LEU A 506 -9.17 -23.32 2.29
C LEU A 506 -8.94 -21.81 2.27
N ILE A 507 -7.74 -21.38 1.88
CA ILE A 507 -7.45 -19.97 1.59
C ILE A 507 -7.78 -19.65 0.12
N THR A 508 -8.34 -18.48 -0.13
CA THR A 508 -8.88 -18.06 -1.44
C THR A 508 -8.60 -16.60 -1.71
N ASP A 509 -9.02 -16.08 -2.86
CA ASP A 509 -8.94 -14.63 -3.14
C ASP A 509 -9.82 -13.79 -2.18
N TYR A 510 -10.84 -14.40 -1.54
CA TYR A 510 -11.80 -13.74 -0.63
C TYR A 510 -11.73 -14.20 0.83
N THR A 511 -10.75 -15.03 1.20
CA THR A 511 -10.56 -15.49 2.58
C THR A 511 -9.11 -15.39 3.01
N SER A 512 -8.91 -15.11 4.30
CA SER A 512 -7.60 -14.96 4.92
C SER A 512 -7.47 -15.90 6.11
N MET A 513 -6.24 -16.27 6.45
CA MET A 513 -5.89 -16.99 7.68
C MET A 513 -5.61 -15.96 8.77
N LEU A 514 -6.37 -16.01 9.86
CA LEU A 514 -6.25 -15.08 10.98
C LEU A 514 -5.87 -15.82 12.28
N ILE A 515 -4.94 -15.26 13.03
CA ILE A 515 -4.71 -15.57 14.45
C ILE A 515 -4.96 -14.28 15.22
N LEU A 516 -5.81 -14.36 16.25
CA LEU A 516 -5.95 -13.34 17.30
C LEU A 516 -5.47 -13.93 18.63
N ASP A 517 -4.91 -13.08 19.50
CA ASP A 517 -4.36 -13.49 20.81
C ASP A 517 -5.43 -13.58 21.91
N ARG A 518 -6.34 -12.63 21.98
CA ARG A 518 -7.41 -12.62 22.99
C ARG A 518 -8.66 -13.35 22.52
N ILE A 519 -9.37 -14.00 23.44
CA ILE A 519 -10.64 -14.69 23.15
C ILE A 519 -11.77 -13.68 22.88
N GLU A 520 -11.71 -12.54 23.55
CA GLU A 520 -12.63 -11.41 23.44
C GLU A 520 -12.67 -10.84 22.03
N ASP A 521 -11.55 -10.85 21.29
CA ASP A 521 -11.51 -10.37 19.91
C ASP A 521 -12.22 -11.35 18.95
N TYR A 522 -12.10 -12.66 19.14
CA TYR A 522 -12.93 -13.63 18.40
C TYR A 522 -14.42 -13.41 18.69
N VAL A 523 -14.79 -13.18 19.96
CA VAL A 523 -16.17 -12.90 20.38
C VAL A 523 -16.68 -11.57 19.80
N ARG A 524 -15.82 -10.53 19.75
CA ARG A 524 -16.12 -9.21 19.16
C ARG A 524 -16.49 -9.32 17.69
N TYR A 525 -15.68 -10.05 16.92
CA TYR A 525 -15.89 -10.19 15.47
C TYR A 525 -16.74 -11.42 15.08
N LYS A 526 -17.29 -12.15 16.06
CA LYS A 526 -18.10 -13.38 15.87
C LYS A 526 -17.37 -14.44 15.01
N ILE A 527 -16.06 -14.56 15.18
CA ILE A 527 -15.18 -15.48 14.46
C ILE A 527 -15.09 -16.81 15.23
N ASP A 528 -15.38 -17.95 14.59
CA ASP A 528 -15.17 -19.28 15.21
C ASP A 528 -13.68 -19.49 15.48
N PRO A 529 -13.26 -19.64 16.76
CA PRO A 529 -11.85 -19.67 17.11
C PRO A 529 -11.23 -21.07 16.90
N PRO A 530 -9.90 -21.19 17.12
CA PRO A 530 -9.22 -22.47 17.24
C PRO A 530 -9.89 -23.41 18.27
N LYS A 531 -9.71 -24.72 18.09
CA LYS A 531 -10.48 -25.75 18.83
C LYS A 531 -10.34 -25.64 20.34
N GLU A 532 -9.16 -25.24 20.78
CA GLU A 532 -8.75 -25.03 22.16
C GLU A 532 -9.54 -23.91 22.87
N LEU A 533 -9.98 -22.87 22.14
CA LEU A 533 -10.71 -21.71 22.70
C LEU A 533 -12.24 -21.82 22.56
N ARG A 534 -12.75 -22.81 21.81
CA ARG A 534 -14.20 -22.96 21.53
C ARG A 534 -15.13 -23.11 22.74
N PRO A 535 -14.74 -23.73 23.89
CA PRO A 535 -15.61 -23.79 25.06
C PRO A 535 -15.89 -22.39 25.63
N GLU A 536 -14.82 -21.64 25.93
CA GLU A 536 -14.84 -20.29 26.49
C GLU A 536 -15.53 -19.29 25.56
N TYR A 537 -15.23 -19.34 24.25
CA TYR A 537 -15.91 -18.54 23.23
C TYR A 537 -17.43 -18.65 23.28
N LYS A 538 -17.97 -19.86 23.49
CA LYS A 538 -19.43 -20.07 23.53
C LYS A 538 -20.09 -19.44 24.75
N GLU A 539 -19.38 -19.41 25.88
CA GLU A 539 -19.85 -18.81 27.11
C GLU A 539 -19.88 -17.28 26.98
N LEU A 540 -18.75 -16.69 26.57
CA LEU A 540 -18.62 -15.25 26.33
C LEU A 540 -19.53 -14.75 25.19
N LEU A 541 -19.69 -15.53 24.11
CA LEU A 541 -20.65 -15.19 23.05
C LEU A 541 -22.10 -15.26 23.54
N ALA A 542 -22.46 -16.26 24.36
CA ALA A 542 -23.80 -16.32 24.94
C ALA A 542 -24.08 -15.14 25.87
N GLU A 543 -23.07 -14.61 26.56
CA GLU A 543 -23.17 -13.37 27.32
C GLU A 543 -23.31 -12.14 26.42
N ARG A 544 -22.43 -11.96 25.42
CA ARG A 544 -22.54 -10.85 24.46
C ARG A 544 -23.88 -10.84 23.74
N LEU A 545 -24.43 -12.00 23.37
CA LEU A 545 -25.74 -12.11 22.73
C LEU A 545 -26.91 -11.69 23.65
N ARG A 546 -26.79 -11.85 24.98
CA ARG A 546 -27.75 -11.26 25.94
C ARG A 546 -27.68 -9.73 25.94
N ASN A 547 -26.50 -9.16 25.66
CA ASN A 547 -26.23 -7.73 25.61
C ASN A 547 -26.33 -7.12 24.19
N GLU A 548 -26.70 -7.89 23.15
CA GLU A 548 -26.72 -7.44 21.73
C GLU A 548 -27.69 -6.27 21.46
N LYS A 549 -28.59 -5.94 22.40
CA LYS A 549 -29.39 -4.71 22.34
C LYS A 549 -28.55 -3.44 22.48
N VAL A 550 -27.45 -3.48 23.24
CA VAL A 550 -26.57 -2.32 23.48
C VAL A 550 -25.82 -1.97 22.19
N GLU A 551 -25.12 -2.94 21.60
CA GLU A 551 -24.38 -2.78 20.33
C GLU A 551 -25.27 -2.30 19.15
N LYS A 552 -26.56 -2.66 19.17
CA LYS A 552 -27.55 -2.14 18.19
C LYS A 552 -28.05 -0.74 18.53
N GLN A 553 -28.08 -0.36 19.81
CA GLN A 553 -28.43 0.99 20.25
C GLN A 553 -27.28 1.95 19.95
N ASP A 554 -26.04 1.59 20.24
CA ASP A 554 -24.86 2.42 19.97
C ASP A 554 -24.77 2.82 18.48
N VAL A 555 -25.07 1.88 17.56
CA VAL A 555 -25.13 2.14 16.10
C VAL A 555 -26.37 2.97 15.68
N LEU A 556 -27.43 3.02 16.49
CA LEU A 556 -28.58 3.90 16.25
C LEU A 556 -28.30 5.31 16.79
N ASP A 557 -27.74 5.43 17.99
CA ASP A 557 -27.39 6.70 18.63
C ASP A 557 -26.41 7.48 17.73
N ARG A 558 -25.35 6.83 17.22
CA ARG A 558 -24.43 7.42 16.23
C ARG A 558 -25.11 7.85 14.92
N LYS A 559 -26.23 7.22 14.53
CA LYS A 559 -27.01 7.67 13.35
C LYS A 559 -27.84 8.90 13.64
N GLU A 560 -28.24 9.13 14.90
CA GLU A 560 -28.90 10.37 15.31
C GLU A 560 -27.89 11.51 15.32
N GLU A 561 -26.69 11.32 15.88
CA GLU A 561 -25.57 12.29 15.86
C GLU A 561 -25.23 12.74 14.42
N ILE A 562 -25.07 11.79 13.49
CA ILE A 562 -24.80 12.08 12.07
C ILE A 562 -25.93 12.88 11.40
N LEU A 563 -27.19 12.71 11.84
CA LEU A 563 -28.30 13.52 11.33
C LEU A 563 -28.25 14.95 11.88
N GLU A 564 -27.83 15.14 13.14
CA GLU A 564 -27.60 16.48 13.72
C GLU A 564 -26.48 17.22 12.97
N ASP A 565 -25.38 16.55 12.61
CA ASP A 565 -24.30 17.13 11.79
C ASP A 565 -24.78 17.64 10.42
N TYR A 566 -25.69 16.90 9.78
CA TYR A 566 -26.28 17.32 8.50
C TYR A 566 -27.19 18.54 8.66
N GLU A 567 -27.92 18.64 9.77
CA GLU A 567 -28.75 19.81 10.08
C GLU A 567 -27.87 21.04 10.38
N ASP A 568 -26.77 20.89 11.11
CA ASP A 568 -25.81 21.97 11.37
C ASP A 568 -25.17 22.53 10.08
N ILE A 569 -24.82 21.66 9.11
CA ILE A 569 -24.37 22.11 7.78
C ILE A 569 -25.45 22.92 7.06
N ILE A 570 -26.72 22.50 7.16
CA ILE A 570 -27.85 23.18 6.53
C ILE A 570 -28.07 24.56 7.20
N ASP A 571 -27.97 24.64 8.52
CA ASP A 571 -28.21 25.87 9.28
C ASP A 571 -27.04 26.87 9.20
N TRP A 572 -25.80 26.40 9.19
CA TRP A 572 -24.65 27.19 8.76
C TRP A 572 -24.88 27.76 7.36
N TYR A 573 -25.31 26.92 6.40
CA TYR A 573 -25.59 27.39 5.04
C TYR A 573 -26.76 28.38 5.02
N ASN A 574 -27.77 28.27 5.87
CA ASN A 574 -28.89 29.23 5.93
C ASN A 574 -28.50 30.55 6.60
N THR A 575 -27.47 30.56 7.44
CA THR A 575 -27.01 31.73 8.20
C THR A 575 -26.51 32.88 7.32
N SER A 576 -26.72 34.11 7.78
CA SER A 576 -26.35 35.34 7.07
C SER A 576 -25.16 36.05 7.71
N PHE A 577 -23.95 35.76 7.22
CA PHE A 577 -22.72 36.40 7.64
C PHE A 577 -22.62 37.84 7.08
N THR A 578 -22.41 38.84 7.96
CA THR A 578 -22.42 40.27 7.58
C THR A 578 -21.05 40.93 7.72
N HIS A 579 -20.50 41.39 6.59
CA HIS A 579 -19.20 42.05 6.55
C HIS A 579 -19.28 43.51 7.05
N LYS A 580 -19.14 43.72 8.36
CA LYS A 580 -19.05 45.07 8.94
C LYS A 580 -17.67 45.68 8.70
N LYS A 581 -17.56 46.58 7.70
CA LYS A 581 -16.44 47.53 7.59
C LYS A 581 -16.27 48.29 8.91
N LYS A 582 -15.14 48.09 9.61
CA LYS A 582 -14.80 48.87 10.82
C LYS A 582 -14.66 50.35 10.47
N LYS A 583 -15.54 51.19 11.02
CA LYS A 583 -15.23 52.62 11.24
C LYS A 583 -14.36 52.71 12.50
N ASN A 584 -13.23 53.41 12.41
CA ASN A 584 -12.40 53.71 13.58
C ASN A 584 -13.19 54.57 14.58
N LYS A 585 -13.12 54.21 15.86
CA LYS A 585 -13.44 55.11 16.97
C LYS A 585 -12.50 54.82 18.13
N ASN A 586 -11.76 55.84 18.56
CA ASN A 586 -10.97 55.80 19.79
C ASN A 586 -11.90 55.98 21.00
N THR A 587 -11.72 55.15 22.04
CA THR A 587 -11.74 55.57 23.46
C THR A 587 -11.15 54.48 24.35
N ARG A 588 -10.55 54.89 25.48
CA ARG A 588 -10.07 54.04 26.58
C ARG A 588 -11.22 53.70 27.57
N GLU A 589 -10.94 52.71 28.44
CA GLU A 589 -11.65 52.36 29.69
C GLU A 589 -13.10 51.85 29.50
N GLU A 590 -13.57 50.80 30.18
CA GLU A 590 -13.40 50.41 31.60
C GLU A 590 -13.23 48.90 31.83
N VAL A 591 -12.79 48.55 33.05
CA VAL A 591 -12.76 47.20 33.61
C VAL A 591 -13.84 47.08 34.69
N THR A 592 -14.91 46.31 34.45
CA THR A 592 -15.60 45.41 35.41
C THR A 592 -16.84 44.77 34.79
N ASN A 593 -17.36 43.72 35.45
CA ASN A 593 -18.65 43.05 35.21
C ASN A 593 -18.81 42.20 33.94
N ARG A 594 -18.47 40.90 34.07
CA ARG A 594 -19.23 39.78 33.48
C ARG A 594 -18.91 38.42 34.15
N ILE A 595 -19.34 38.26 35.41
CA ILE A 595 -19.58 36.94 36.00
C ILE A 595 -21.10 36.75 36.08
N THR A 596 -21.67 36.16 35.03
CA THR A 596 -22.92 35.36 35.02
C THR A 596 -23.25 34.93 33.59
N ARG A 597 -23.82 33.73 33.44
CA ARG A 597 -24.18 33.06 32.16
C ARG A 597 -23.00 32.65 31.26
N ARG A 598 -22.28 31.62 31.71
CA ARG A 598 -21.76 30.57 30.80
C ARG A 598 -21.53 29.24 31.54
N GLU A 599 -22.59 28.72 32.14
CA GLU A 599 -22.67 27.34 32.62
C GLU A 599 -24.00 26.74 32.16
N THR A 600 -23.94 25.94 31.09
CA THR A 600 -24.84 24.81 30.81
C THR A 600 -24.25 24.06 29.63
N ASN A 601 -24.12 22.73 29.78
CA ASN A 601 -23.83 21.74 28.74
C ASN A 601 -22.38 21.64 28.24
N THR A 602 -21.48 21.23 29.14
CA THR A 602 -20.37 20.32 28.79
C THR A 602 -20.17 19.33 29.93
N GLU A 603 -21.14 18.43 30.14
CA GLU A 603 -21.03 17.34 31.12
C GLU A 603 -22.07 16.24 30.86
N ARG A 604 -21.72 15.27 29.99
CA ARG A 604 -22.40 13.95 29.90
C ARG A 604 -21.42 12.87 29.46
N THR A 605 -20.53 12.46 30.35
CA THR A 605 -19.91 11.14 30.31
C THR A 605 -20.03 10.48 31.69
N ASN A 606 -20.33 9.18 31.67
CA ASN A 606 -20.24 8.24 32.80
C ASN A 606 -21.18 8.44 34.02
N THR A 607 -22.41 7.93 33.90
CA THR A 607 -23.06 7.19 35.00
C THR A 607 -23.93 6.04 34.48
N ARG A 608 -23.48 4.79 34.68
CA ARG A 608 -24.38 3.64 34.83
C ARG A 608 -24.16 3.03 36.21
N THR A 609 -25.14 3.23 37.08
CA THR A 609 -25.14 2.81 38.48
C THR A 609 -25.51 1.34 38.61
N SER A 610 -24.70 0.57 39.34
CA SER A 610 -25.08 -0.75 39.82
C SER A 610 -26.11 -0.64 40.95
N THR A 611 -27.36 -1.00 40.67
CA THR A 611 -28.40 -1.16 41.71
C THR A 611 -28.42 -2.58 42.24
N ASN A 612 -27.81 -2.80 43.40
CA ASN A 612 -28.07 -3.97 44.25
C ASN A 612 -29.34 -3.74 45.07
N ASN A 613 -30.09 -4.82 45.35
CA ASN A 613 -31.02 -4.88 46.48
C ASN A 613 -31.00 -6.28 47.12
N ASN A 614 -31.13 -6.29 48.45
CA ASN A 614 -30.89 -7.43 49.36
C ASN A 614 -31.93 -8.57 49.19
N THR A 615 -31.78 -9.80 49.73
CA THR A 615 -31.47 -10.26 51.11
C THR A 615 -31.16 -11.78 51.01
N THR A 616 -30.42 -12.52 51.88
CA THR A 616 -30.55 -12.69 53.35
C THR A 616 -29.37 -13.51 53.93
N ASN A 617 -28.85 -13.09 55.12
CA ASN A 617 -28.24 -13.81 56.27
C ASN A 617 -27.55 -15.22 56.12
N THR A 618 -26.54 -15.62 56.92
CA THR A 618 -26.27 -15.32 58.36
C THR A 618 -24.83 -15.73 58.81
N GLN A 619 -24.21 -14.98 59.74
CA GLN A 619 -23.09 -15.35 60.70
C GLN A 619 -21.73 -15.83 60.10
N ASN A 620 -20.52 -15.66 60.67
CA ASN A 620 -19.90 -14.91 61.80
C ASN A 620 -18.35 -14.97 61.55
N THR A 621 -17.38 -14.30 62.22
CA THR A 621 -17.29 -13.48 63.46
C THR A 621 -16.10 -12.49 63.35
N ASN A 622 -15.92 -11.58 64.32
CA ASN A 622 -14.79 -10.62 64.40
C ASN A 622 -13.51 -11.20 65.04
N SER A 623 -12.35 -10.59 64.76
CA SER A 623 -11.40 -10.08 65.79
C SER A 623 -10.31 -9.15 65.22
N ASN A 624 -9.93 -8.13 65.99
CA ASN A 624 -8.92 -7.11 65.66
C ASN A 624 -7.48 -7.58 65.93
N THR A 625 -6.48 -6.93 65.31
CA THR A 625 -5.42 -6.21 66.08
C THR A 625 -4.74 -5.08 65.28
N GLN A 626 -4.25 -4.06 65.99
CA GLN A 626 -3.37 -3.00 65.49
C GLN A 626 -1.89 -3.26 65.83
N THR A 627 -1.01 -2.78 64.95
CA THR A 627 0.30 -2.13 65.18
C THR A 627 1.19 -2.52 66.39
N THR A 628 2.43 -2.96 66.13
CA THR A 628 3.62 -2.47 66.88
C THR A 628 4.95 -2.66 66.13
N THR A 629 5.92 -1.81 66.46
CA THR A 629 7.32 -1.72 66.00
C THR A 629 8.26 -2.82 66.52
N ILE A 630 9.44 -3.00 65.89
CA ILE A 630 10.74 -3.33 66.53
C ILE A 630 11.92 -2.99 65.57
N GLU A 631 13.06 -2.60 66.13
CA GLU A 631 14.31 -2.23 65.43
C GLU A 631 15.36 -3.37 65.44
N ASN A 632 16.27 -3.38 64.44
CA ASN A 632 17.71 -3.74 64.45
C ASN A 632 18.22 -5.00 65.22
N THR A 633 19.23 -5.76 64.76
CA THR A 633 20.63 -5.29 64.66
C THR A 633 21.53 -6.24 63.84
N THR A 634 22.39 -5.66 62.98
CA THR A 634 23.68 -6.15 62.39
C THR A 634 23.86 -7.60 61.90
N ASN A 635 24.16 -7.73 60.60
CA ASN A 635 25.55 -7.84 60.13
C ASN A 635 25.64 -7.68 58.60
N SER A 636 26.27 -6.61 58.12
CA SER A 636 26.61 -6.46 56.69
C SER A 636 28.02 -5.89 56.53
N ASN A 637 28.87 -6.63 55.82
CA ASN A 637 30.08 -6.06 55.23
C ASN A 637 29.63 -5.16 54.07
N ILE A 638 29.88 -3.86 54.18
CA ILE A 638 29.55 -2.89 53.14
C ILE A 638 30.64 -2.90 52.07
N ASP A 639 30.29 -3.34 50.85
CA ASP A 639 31.10 -3.07 49.66
C ASP A 639 30.90 -1.61 49.22
N TYR A 640 31.96 -0.83 49.23
CA TYR A 640 31.98 0.57 48.81
C TYR A 640 32.14 0.69 47.29
N SER A 641 31.14 0.32 46.48
CA SER A 641 31.36 0.34 45.02
C SER A 641 30.20 0.68 44.06
N GLN A 642 29.07 1.27 44.47
CA GLN A 642 28.14 1.96 43.55
C GLN A 642 27.55 3.23 44.18
N ARG A 643 27.43 4.32 43.41
CA ARG A 643 26.78 5.59 43.80
C ARG A 643 25.72 5.97 42.78
N VAL A 644 24.61 6.54 43.24
CA VAL A 644 23.64 7.21 42.37
C VAL A 644 24.21 8.56 41.97
N VAL A 645 24.55 8.71 40.69
CA VAL A 645 24.88 9.98 40.04
C VAL A 645 23.59 10.54 39.43
N SER A 646 23.39 11.84 39.55
CA SER A 646 22.26 12.59 39.00
C SER A 646 22.76 13.75 38.16
N GLY A 647 21.89 14.35 37.35
CA GLY A 647 22.25 15.56 36.63
C GLY A 647 21.12 16.09 35.77
N THR A 648 21.38 17.17 35.08
CA THR A 648 20.52 17.77 34.05
C THR A 648 21.35 18.00 32.80
N ILE A 649 20.76 17.70 31.65
CA ILE A 649 21.38 17.88 30.33
C ILE A 649 20.60 18.92 29.55
N SER A 650 21.32 19.81 28.86
CA SER A 650 20.76 20.90 28.07
C SER A 650 21.55 21.12 26.77
N ASP A 651 21.00 21.92 25.86
CA ASP A 651 21.71 22.52 24.72
C ASP A 651 21.77 24.06 24.90
N GLU A 652 21.84 24.82 23.80
CA GLU A 652 21.71 26.29 23.81
C GLU A 652 20.24 26.77 23.94
N SER A 653 19.26 25.89 23.71
CA SER A 653 17.82 26.18 23.66
C SER A 653 17.11 25.90 24.99
N GLY A 654 17.56 24.90 25.75
CA GLY A 654 16.95 24.52 27.03
C GLY A 654 17.36 23.13 27.54
N PRO A 655 16.68 22.59 28.57
CA PRO A 655 16.88 21.20 28.98
C PRO A 655 16.49 20.22 27.85
N LEU A 656 17.28 19.16 27.67
CA LEU A 656 17.10 18.17 26.61
C LEU A 656 16.50 16.86 27.15
N PRO A 657 15.26 16.50 26.76
CA PRO A 657 14.70 15.17 27.02
C PRO A 657 15.26 14.10 26.07
N GLY A 658 15.28 12.84 26.53
CA GLY A 658 15.67 11.69 25.71
C GLY A 658 17.17 11.59 25.41
N VAL A 659 18.04 12.32 26.11
CA VAL A 659 19.50 12.15 25.99
C VAL A 659 19.92 10.86 26.66
N SER A 660 20.58 9.99 25.90
CA SER A 660 21.12 8.74 26.43
C SER A 660 22.36 9.01 27.27
N VAL A 661 22.37 8.50 28.50
CA VAL A 661 23.47 8.59 29.45
C VAL A 661 23.98 7.19 29.75
N LEU A 662 25.21 6.86 29.37
CA LEU A 662 25.78 5.52 29.48
C LEU A 662 27.11 5.51 30.24
N VAL A 663 27.30 4.56 31.15
CA VAL A 663 28.64 4.29 31.73
C VAL A 663 29.52 3.58 30.69
N LYS A 664 30.55 4.27 30.20
CA LYS A 664 31.47 3.85 29.14
C LYS A 664 32.03 2.45 29.36
N GLY A 665 31.84 1.57 28.38
CA GLY A 665 32.30 0.18 28.42
C GLY A 665 31.36 -0.79 29.13
N THR A 666 30.16 -0.34 29.54
CA THR A 666 29.12 -1.18 30.16
C THR A 666 27.79 -1.07 29.40
N THR A 667 26.80 -1.87 29.79
CA THR A 667 25.40 -1.74 29.37
C THR A 667 24.55 -0.93 30.36
N GLN A 668 25.16 -0.27 31.35
CA GLN A 668 24.46 0.50 32.37
C GLN A 668 24.22 1.92 31.86
N GLY A 669 22.96 2.22 31.54
CA GLY A 669 22.54 3.51 31.01
C GLY A 669 21.15 3.92 31.48
N THR A 670 20.80 5.18 31.22
CA THR A 670 19.49 5.80 31.47
C THR A 670 19.23 6.87 30.40
N GLU A 671 18.05 7.46 30.39
CA GLU A 671 17.70 8.58 29.50
C GLU A 671 17.18 9.76 30.33
N THR A 672 17.26 10.98 29.78
CA THR A 672 16.73 12.18 30.45
C THR A 672 15.22 12.32 30.33
N ASP A 673 14.57 12.81 31.39
CA ASP A 673 13.15 13.17 31.41
C ASP A 673 12.83 14.50 30.71
N PHE A 674 11.56 14.92 30.72
CA PHE A 674 11.09 16.17 30.11
C PHE A 674 11.77 17.45 30.66
N ASP A 675 12.30 17.42 31.89
CA ASP A 675 13.07 18.52 32.50
C ASP A 675 14.58 18.38 32.21
N GLY A 676 14.97 17.44 31.33
CA GLY A 676 16.36 17.11 31.01
C GLY A 676 17.10 16.39 32.12
N ARG A 677 16.42 15.86 33.16
CA ARG A 677 17.07 15.27 34.33
C ARG A 677 17.29 13.77 34.16
N TYR A 678 18.38 13.27 34.75
CA TYR A 678 18.68 11.84 34.79
C TYR A 678 19.22 11.38 36.15
N THR A 679 19.13 10.08 36.40
CA THR A 679 19.79 9.37 37.50
C THR A 679 20.34 8.02 37.03
N ILE A 680 21.60 7.74 37.34
CA ILE A 680 22.33 6.55 36.91
C ILE A 680 23.27 6.05 38.02
N ASN A 681 23.42 4.74 38.16
CA ASN A 681 24.41 4.17 39.07
C ASN A 681 25.79 4.14 38.39
N ALA A 682 26.78 4.79 38.99
CA ALA A 682 28.16 4.83 38.50
C ALA A 682 29.18 4.91 39.66
N LYS A 683 30.43 4.55 39.41
CA LYS A 683 31.54 4.60 40.37
C LYS A 683 32.40 5.85 40.15
N SER A 684 33.08 6.31 41.20
CA SER A 684 34.08 7.38 41.07
C SER A 684 35.20 6.91 40.15
N GLY A 685 35.45 7.64 39.05
CA GLY A 685 36.39 7.27 37.99
C GLY A 685 35.73 6.69 36.72
N ASP A 686 34.45 6.29 36.78
CA ASP A 686 33.71 5.89 35.57
C ASP A 686 33.51 7.10 34.64
N ILE A 687 33.35 6.85 33.34
CA ILE A 687 33.07 7.90 32.35
C ILE A 687 31.63 7.77 31.90
N LEU A 688 30.83 8.83 32.09
CA LEU A 688 29.50 8.96 31.52
C LEU A 688 29.62 9.51 30.09
N ILE A 689 29.03 8.79 29.14
CA ILE A 689 28.84 9.21 27.75
C ILE A 689 27.42 9.77 27.64
N TYR A 690 27.29 10.98 27.12
CA TYR A 690 26.02 11.63 26.81
C TYR A 690 25.88 11.72 25.30
N SER A 691 24.87 11.06 24.73
CA SER A 691 24.62 11.08 23.28
C SER A 691 23.16 11.34 22.95
N PHE A 692 22.95 12.22 21.97
CA PHE A 692 21.64 12.60 21.43
C PHE A 692 21.78 12.81 19.92
N VAL A 693 20.73 12.53 19.15
CA VAL A 693 20.80 12.56 17.69
C VAL A 693 21.01 14.00 17.19
N GLY A 694 21.97 14.21 16.29
CA GLY A 694 22.34 15.53 15.77
C GLY A 694 23.26 16.35 16.68
N LEU A 695 23.52 15.90 17.91
CA LEU A 695 24.44 16.57 18.84
C LEU A 695 25.72 15.77 19.03
N ARG A 696 26.81 16.49 19.29
CA ARG A 696 28.13 15.90 19.49
C ARG A 696 28.19 15.19 20.84
N THR A 697 28.43 13.87 20.78
CA THR A 697 28.62 13.03 21.97
C THR A 697 29.65 13.63 22.94
N GLN A 698 29.26 13.85 24.20
CA GLN A 698 30.11 14.41 25.24
C GLN A 698 30.45 13.34 26.29
N GLU A 699 31.67 13.38 26.85
CA GLU A 699 32.08 12.49 27.94
C GLU A 699 32.42 13.29 29.20
N LYS A 700 31.97 12.83 30.38
CA LYS A 700 32.38 13.37 31.69
C LYS A 700 32.77 12.24 32.64
N THR A 701 33.92 12.37 33.30
CA THR A 701 34.33 11.45 34.37
C THR A 701 33.57 11.74 35.66
N VAL A 702 33.07 10.69 36.33
CA VAL A 702 32.43 10.76 37.64
C VAL A 702 33.48 11.09 38.70
N GLY A 703 33.45 12.32 39.19
CA GLY A 703 34.33 12.81 40.25
C GLY A 703 33.78 12.56 41.66
N SER A 704 34.09 13.48 42.59
CA SER A 704 33.59 13.44 43.97
C SER A 704 32.13 13.88 44.13
N SER A 705 31.55 14.56 43.13
CA SER A 705 30.15 15.02 43.10
C SER A 705 29.21 13.94 42.57
N ASN A 706 28.07 13.76 43.24
CA ASN A 706 26.95 12.94 42.76
C ASN A 706 25.98 13.73 41.84
N ASN A 707 26.28 15.01 41.55
CA ASN A 707 25.54 15.80 40.57
C ASN A 707 26.50 16.24 39.44
N ILE A 708 26.18 15.86 38.21
CA ILE A 708 27.00 16.10 37.01
C ILE A 708 26.08 16.57 35.88
N ASN A 709 26.10 17.87 35.60
CA ASN A 709 25.35 18.42 34.47
C ASN A 709 26.20 18.38 33.20
N ALA A 710 25.55 18.24 32.04
CA ALA A 710 26.19 18.26 30.73
C ALA A 710 25.47 19.26 29.82
N GLN A 711 26.23 19.92 28.94
CA GLN A 711 25.65 20.71 27.86
C GLN A 711 26.16 20.13 26.54
N LEU A 712 25.24 19.72 25.68
CA LEU A 712 25.55 19.14 24.39
C LEU A 712 25.60 20.23 23.32
N GLU A 713 26.63 20.17 22.47
CA GLU A 713 26.85 21.10 21.36
C GLU A 713 26.40 20.41 20.05
N GLY A 714 25.89 21.17 19.08
CA GLY A 714 25.52 20.63 17.76
C GLY A 714 26.72 20.04 17.01
N ASP A 715 26.52 18.91 16.32
CA ASP A 715 27.56 18.36 15.45
C ASP A 715 27.47 18.98 14.05
N ASN A 716 28.49 19.76 13.66
CA ASN A 716 28.47 20.55 12.43
C ASN A 716 28.74 19.68 11.18
N LEU A 717 27.72 18.94 10.77
CA LEU A 717 27.58 18.35 9.44
C LEU A 717 26.29 18.85 8.79
N LEU A 718 26.36 20.01 8.11
CA LEU A 718 25.58 20.37 6.93
C LEU A 718 26.09 21.70 6.35
N GLU A 719 26.40 21.75 5.05
CA GLU A 719 26.38 23.03 4.32
C GLU A 719 24.91 23.43 4.12
N GLU A 720 24.41 24.25 5.04
CA GLU A 720 23.03 24.75 5.01
C GLU A 720 22.85 25.75 3.85
N VAL A 721 22.33 25.29 2.72
CA VAL A 721 21.80 26.19 1.69
C VAL A 721 20.42 26.68 2.15
N VAL A 722 20.42 27.75 2.96
CA VAL A 722 19.21 28.42 3.44
C VAL A 722 18.37 28.90 2.24
N VAL A 723 17.31 28.17 1.90
CA VAL A 723 16.33 28.60 0.88
C VAL A 723 15.38 29.63 1.48
N VAL A 724 15.86 30.87 1.61
CA VAL A 724 15.03 31.98 2.07
C VAL A 724 13.85 32.21 1.12
N ALA A 725 12.63 32.12 1.63
CA ALA A 725 11.43 32.63 0.96
C ALA A 725 11.36 34.15 1.13
N TYR A 726 11.16 34.89 0.03
CA TYR A 726 11.06 36.35 0.05
C TYR A 726 9.58 36.72 -0.11
N GLY A 727 8.97 37.25 0.95
CA GLY A 727 7.55 37.59 0.97
C GLY A 727 7.22 38.96 0.36
N THR A 728 5.93 39.16 0.07
CA THR A 728 5.31 40.49 -0.14
C THR A 728 4.89 41.09 1.19
N THR A 729 5.20 42.36 1.46
CA THR A 729 4.90 42.98 2.75
C THR A 729 3.82 44.07 2.65
N THR A 730 2.60 43.71 3.04
CA THR A 730 1.55 44.68 3.34
C THR A 730 1.67 45.16 4.79
N ARG A 731 1.67 46.49 4.96
CA ARG A 731 2.36 47.19 6.06
C ARG A 731 1.77 46.98 7.47
N ARG A 732 2.63 46.61 8.43
CA ARG A 732 2.43 46.84 9.89
C ARG A 732 2.83 48.29 10.21
N SER A 733 2.09 48.98 11.10
CA SER A 733 2.29 50.42 11.32
C SER A 733 3.59 50.73 12.07
N VAL A 734 4.52 51.41 11.41
CA VAL A 734 5.79 51.91 12.00
C VAL A 734 5.91 53.42 11.79
N THR A 735 6.25 54.14 12.85
CA THR A 735 6.28 55.62 12.96
C THR A 735 7.69 56.24 12.75
N SER A 736 8.54 55.63 11.91
CA SER A 736 9.88 56.13 11.61
C SER A 736 10.02 56.69 10.18
N THR A 737 11.01 57.56 9.98
CA THR A 737 11.14 58.47 8.83
C THR A 737 11.87 57.91 7.61
N SER A 738 12.11 56.59 7.51
CA SER A 738 12.63 55.99 6.26
C SER A 738 12.00 54.63 5.94
N VAL A 739 11.41 54.53 4.75
CA VAL A 739 10.77 53.30 4.23
C VAL A 739 11.80 52.21 3.94
N SER A 740 13.02 52.61 3.55
CA SER A 740 14.10 51.65 3.28
C SER A 740 14.51 50.87 4.53
N GLN A 741 14.43 51.44 5.74
CA GLN A 741 14.79 50.71 6.97
C GLN A 741 13.73 49.69 7.40
N THR A 742 12.44 49.92 7.13
CA THR A 742 11.37 48.94 7.46
C THR A 742 11.40 47.69 6.58
N LEU A 743 12.09 47.71 5.44
CA LEU A 743 12.27 46.50 4.61
C LEU A 743 13.29 45.51 5.20
N VAL A 744 14.13 45.94 6.15
CA VAL A 744 15.08 45.07 6.86
C VAL A 744 14.34 44.35 7.98
N GLY A 745 14.17 43.04 7.84
CA GLY A 745 13.46 42.19 8.80
C GLY A 745 12.05 41.78 8.31
N ASP A 746 11.33 42.67 7.62
CA ASP A 746 10.00 42.35 7.05
C ASP A 746 10.10 41.48 5.78
N VAL A 747 11.18 41.61 4.97
CA VAL A 747 11.44 40.75 3.81
C VAL A 747 12.75 39.99 4.03
N ALA A 748 12.65 38.68 4.31
CA ALA A 748 13.80 37.85 4.60
C ALA A 748 14.81 37.87 3.44
N GLY A 749 16.09 38.12 3.76
CA GLY A 749 17.19 38.21 2.78
C GLY A 749 17.38 39.57 2.10
N VAL A 750 16.52 40.56 2.34
CA VAL A 750 16.77 41.96 1.94
C VAL A 750 17.68 42.64 2.98
N THR A 751 18.79 43.21 2.53
CA THR A 751 19.71 43.99 3.36
C THR A 751 19.69 45.45 2.90
N VAL A 752 19.72 46.41 3.84
CA VAL A 752 19.82 47.83 3.50
C VAL A 752 21.05 48.43 4.15
N GLN A 753 21.99 48.85 3.30
CA GLN A 753 23.24 49.48 3.72
C GLN A 753 23.08 51.00 3.61
N ASN A 754 23.27 51.70 4.73
CA ASN A 754 23.30 53.16 4.75
C ASN A 754 24.72 53.65 4.44
N THR A 755 24.84 54.49 3.41
CA THR A 755 26.08 55.15 2.98
C THR A 755 25.90 56.66 3.15
N ASP A 756 26.23 57.16 4.34
CA ASP A 756 25.96 58.52 4.82
C ASP A 756 24.48 58.93 4.88
N SER A 757 24.23 60.05 5.56
CA SER A 757 22.94 60.51 6.11
C SER A 757 21.80 60.79 5.13
N ASN A 758 21.91 60.40 3.85
CA ASN A 758 20.84 60.49 2.85
C ASN A 758 20.91 59.43 1.72
N LYS A 759 21.74 58.36 1.83
CA LYS A 759 21.77 57.29 0.82
C LYS A 759 21.71 55.88 1.43
N SER A 760 20.49 55.39 1.62
CA SER A 760 20.22 53.95 1.78
C SER A 760 20.32 53.22 0.43
N GLN A 761 21.02 52.08 0.39
CA GLN A 761 21.08 51.17 -0.74
C GLN A 761 20.45 49.84 -0.34
N ILE A 762 19.48 49.35 -1.12
CA ILE A 762 18.85 48.04 -0.93
C ILE A 762 19.66 47.01 -1.74
N THR A 763 19.99 45.89 -1.12
CA THR A 763 20.62 44.71 -1.74
C THR A 763 19.85 43.45 -1.35
N ILE A 764 19.80 42.47 -2.25
CA ILE A 764 19.09 41.19 -2.06
C ILE A 764 20.17 40.10 -1.90
N ARG A 765 20.10 39.26 -0.86
CA ARG A 765 21.13 38.22 -0.64
C ARG A 765 21.08 37.13 -1.71
N GLY A 766 22.27 36.62 -2.08
CA GLY A 766 22.46 35.64 -3.16
C GLY A 766 23.23 36.17 -4.39
N ILE A 767 23.75 37.40 -4.35
CA ILE A 767 24.51 38.02 -5.45
C ILE A 767 26.02 37.82 -5.24
N SER A 768 26.65 37.01 -6.08
CA SER A 768 28.11 36.79 -6.09
C SER A 768 28.81 37.69 -7.14
N SER A 769 28.89 39.00 -6.89
CA SER A 769 29.73 39.90 -7.68
C SER A 769 30.22 41.13 -6.90
N VAL A 770 31.44 41.58 -7.20
CA VAL A 770 32.17 42.63 -6.45
C VAL A 770 31.94 44.04 -7.00
N SER A 771 31.00 44.24 -7.94
CA SER A 771 30.70 45.57 -8.49
C SER A 771 29.21 45.78 -8.84
N ASN A 772 28.57 46.71 -8.11
CA ASN A 772 27.23 47.27 -8.33
C ASN A 772 26.04 46.28 -8.19
N SER A 773 25.71 45.95 -6.95
CA SER A 773 24.67 44.99 -6.53
C SER A 773 23.25 45.57 -6.36
N GLN A 774 22.90 46.65 -7.06
CA GLN A 774 21.57 47.27 -6.94
C GLN A 774 20.50 46.48 -7.73
N PRO A 775 19.30 46.24 -7.16
CA PRO A 775 18.18 45.66 -7.87
C PRO A 775 17.53 46.65 -8.85
N LEU A 776 16.76 46.13 -9.81
CA LEU A 776 15.91 46.95 -10.66
C LEU A 776 14.74 47.52 -9.84
N TYR A 777 14.45 48.81 -9.97
CA TYR A 777 13.28 49.41 -9.28
C TYR A 777 12.12 49.61 -10.26
N ILE A 778 10.92 49.22 -9.81
CA ILE A 778 9.65 49.52 -10.49
C ILE A 778 8.82 50.39 -9.56
N LEU A 779 8.20 51.44 -10.08
CA LEU A 779 7.21 52.26 -9.38
C LEU A 779 5.94 52.32 -10.25
N ASP A 780 4.80 51.94 -9.69
CA ASP A 780 3.48 52.05 -10.33
C ASP A 780 3.43 51.46 -11.76
N GLY A 781 3.95 50.24 -11.90
CA GLY A 781 4.05 49.51 -13.17
C GLY A 781 5.22 49.92 -14.08
N LYS A 782 6.04 50.93 -13.72
CA LYS A 782 7.06 51.52 -14.61
C LYS A 782 8.48 51.44 -14.03
N VAL A 783 9.46 51.09 -14.88
CA VAL A 783 10.88 51.02 -14.48
C VAL A 783 11.40 52.40 -14.10
N VAL A 784 12.05 52.51 -12.93
CA VAL A 784 12.68 53.75 -12.44
C VAL A 784 14.16 53.54 -12.12
N ASN A 785 14.99 54.52 -12.49
CA ASN A 785 16.45 54.46 -12.31
C ASN A 785 16.91 54.89 -10.89
N HIS A 786 16.03 54.90 -9.90
CA HIS A 786 16.32 55.27 -8.53
C HIS A 786 15.41 54.52 -7.56
N ASN A 787 15.87 54.27 -6.34
CA ASN A 787 15.06 53.65 -5.29
C ASN A 787 13.86 54.56 -4.93
N PRO A 788 12.61 54.16 -5.24
CA PRO A 788 11.42 55.01 -5.02
C PRO A 788 11.08 55.17 -3.53
N THR A 789 11.52 54.25 -2.67
CA THR A 789 11.33 54.31 -1.21
C THR A 789 12.08 55.47 -0.53
N LYS A 790 12.89 56.24 -1.28
CA LYS A 790 13.56 57.46 -0.81
C LYS A 790 12.71 58.73 -0.92
N LYS A 791 11.69 58.75 -1.79
CA LYS A 791 10.87 59.94 -2.08
C LYS A 791 9.42 59.81 -1.63
N LEU A 792 8.91 58.58 -1.56
CA LEU A 792 7.55 58.30 -1.12
C LEU A 792 7.51 58.19 0.39
N ASN A 793 6.58 58.90 1.02
CA ASN A 793 6.27 58.66 2.42
C ASN A 793 5.66 57.28 2.58
N SER A 794 5.91 56.62 3.70
CA SER A 794 5.36 55.28 3.97
C SER A 794 3.81 55.24 3.98
N SER A 795 3.16 56.40 4.19
CA SER A 795 1.71 56.59 4.07
C SER A 795 1.18 56.58 2.62
N GLU A 796 2.02 56.89 1.63
CA GLU A 796 1.69 56.99 0.21
C GLU A 796 1.84 55.64 -0.52
N ILE A 797 2.58 54.70 0.07
CA ILE A 797 2.81 53.36 -0.47
C ILE A 797 1.62 52.44 -0.15
N HIS A 798 1.22 51.62 -1.11
CA HIS A 798 0.22 50.56 -0.97
C HIS A 798 0.89 49.20 -0.71
N ASN A 799 1.86 48.81 -1.54
CA ASN A 799 2.57 47.53 -1.45
C ASN A 799 4.04 47.69 -1.86
N ILE A 800 4.91 46.84 -1.32
CA ILE A 800 6.27 46.60 -1.82
C ILE A 800 6.45 45.10 -2.05
N GLN A 801 6.77 44.71 -3.27
CA GLN A 801 7.05 43.34 -3.68
C GLN A 801 8.50 43.23 -4.15
N VAL A 802 9.19 42.16 -3.75
CA VAL A 802 10.59 41.92 -4.12
C VAL A 802 10.69 40.61 -4.90
N LEU A 803 11.21 40.67 -6.12
CA LEU A 803 11.48 39.50 -6.96
C LEU A 803 12.95 39.10 -6.84
N LYS A 804 13.19 37.80 -6.75
CA LYS A 804 14.54 37.20 -6.75
C LYS A 804 15.26 37.44 -8.09
N PRO A 805 16.60 37.38 -8.15
CA PRO A 805 17.38 37.37 -9.38
C PRO A 805 16.80 36.48 -10.49
N ALA A 806 16.42 35.23 -10.19
CA ALA A 806 15.90 34.31 -11.19
C ALA A 806 14.59 34.80 -11.84
N ASP A 807 13.62 35.23 -11.04
CA ASP A 807 12.30 35.66 -11.52
C ASP A 807 12.35 37.08 -12.10
N GLY A 808 13.20 37.94 -11.52
CA GLY A 808 13.58 39.23 -12.07
C GLY A 808 14.18 39.11 -13.48
N THR A 809 15.07 38.15 -13.70
CA THR A 809 15.68 37.91 -15.02
C THR A 809 14.70 37.28 -16.02
N LYS A 810 13.76 36.42 -15.59
CA LYS A 810 12.66 35.93 -16.45
C LYS A 810 11.73 37.05 -16.94
N LEU A 811 11.55 38.10 -16.14
CA LEU A 811 10.67 39.24 -16.45
C LEU A 811 11.39 40.38 -17.18
N TYR A 812 12.62 40.72 -16.77
CA TYR A 812 13.35 41.93 -17.19
C TYR A 812 14.72 41.66 -17.82
N GLY A 813 15.07 40.40 -18.09
CA GLY A 813 16.36 40.01 -18.66
C GLY A 813 17.54 40.36 -17.75
N SER A 814 18.70 40.68 -18.32
CA SER A 814 19.91 41.03 -17.57
C SER A 814 19.75 42.19 -16.58
N ARG A 815 18.73 43.05 -16.76
CA ARG A 815 18.41 44.15 -15.83
C ARG A 815 17.86 43.63 -14.49
N GLY A 816 17.31 42.42 -14.46
CA GLY A 816 16.79 41.74 -13.26
C GLY A 816 17.79 40.86 -12.52
N ASN A 817 19.05 40.74 -12.99
CA ASN A 817 20.06 39.82 -12.42
C ASN A 817 20.39 40.08 -10.93
N ASN A 818 20.12 41.28 -10.42
CA ASN A 818 20.31 41.63 -9.00
C ASN A 818 18.99 41.59 -8.20
N GLY A 819 17.93 41.02 -8.78
CA GLY A 819 16.54 41.08 -8.29
C GLY A 819 15.82 42.37 -8.69
N VAL A 820 14.54 42.45 -8.32
CA VAL A 820 13.64 43.58 -8.65
C VAL A 820 12.87 44.01 -7.41
N VAL A 821 12.77 45.32 -7.15
CA VAL A 821 11.93 45.89 -6.08
C VAL A 821 10.81 46.69 -6.74
N ILE A 822 9.59 46.18 -6.60
CA ILE A 822 8.36 46.78 -7.14
C ILE A 822 7.67 47.53 -6.00
N VAL A 823 7.40 48.82 -6.20
CA VAL A 823 6.63 49.65 -5.27
C VAL A 823 5.36 50.09 -5.97
N THR A 824 4.22 49.80 -5.35
CA THR A 824 2.92 50.31 -5.78
C THR A 824 2.50 51.39 -4.79
N SER A 825 2.30 52.61 -5.28
CA SER A 825 1.77 53.75 -4.53
C SER A 825 0.24 53.77 -4.58
N LYS A 826 -0.38 54.34 -3.55
CA LYS A 826 -1.85 54.48 -3.48
C LYS A 826 -2.38 55.35 -4.62
N LYS A 827 -1.62 56.35 -5.07
CA LYS A 827 -1.96 57.17 -6.24
C LYS A 827 -1.75 56.39 -7.55
N GLY A 828 -0.76 55.51 -7.58
CA GLY A 828 -0.45 54.64 -8.72
C GLY A 828 -1.63 53.75 -9.10
N ILE A 829 -2.33 53.18 -8.11
CA ILE A 829 -3.54 52.37 -8.32
C ILE A 829 -4.59 53.11 -9.14
N ASP A 830 -4.82 54.40 -8.87
CA ASP A 830 -5.80 55.22 -9.59
C ASP A 830 -5.26 55.77 -10.93
N THR A 831 -3.94 55.94 -11.08
CA THR A 831 -3.35 56.69 -12.22
C THR A 831 -2.56 55.86 -13.23
N ASN A 832 -2.09 54.67 -12.85
CA ASN A 832 -1.36 53.70 -13.68
C ASN A 832 -1.99 52.30 -13.60
N GLN A 833 -3.31 52.22 -13.33
CA GLN A 833 -4.04 50.97 -13.06
C GLN A 833 -3.73 49.88 -14.10
N LYS A 834 -3.75 50.22 -15.39
CA LYS A 834 -3.53 49.25 -16.48
C LYS A 834 -2.11 48.70 -16.50
N GLU A 835 -1.11 49.53 -16.27
CA GLU A 835 0.29 49.11 -16.21
C GLU A 835 0.59 48.28 -14.96
N ILE A 836 -0.09 48.56 -13.84
CA ILE A 836 -0.02 47.73 -12.62
C ILE A 836 -0.70 46.38 -12.86
N GLU A 837 -1.94 46.35 -13.37
CA GLU A 837 -2.66 45.11 -13.68
C GLU A 837 -1.92 44.24 -14.72
N GLN A 838 -1.31 44.86 -15.74
CA GLN A 838 -0.49 44.14 -16.72
C GLN A 838 0.79 43.57 -16.10
N LEU A 839 1.44 44.30 -15.19
CA LEU A 839 2.61 43.83 -14.47
C LEU A 839 2.26 42.68 -13.51
N GLU A 840 1.20 42.83 -12.73
CA GLU A 840 0.70 41.79 -11.82
C GLU A 840 0.32 40.53 -12.60
N LYS A 841 -0.39 40.67 -13.73
CA LYS A 841 -0.69 39.55 -14.63
C LYS A 841 0.56 38.92 -15.24
N LEU A 842 1.59 39.69 -15.60
CA LEU A 842 2.87 39.16 -16.09
C LEU A 842 3.65 38.42 -15.00
N ILE A 843 3.50 38.83 -13.74
CA ILE A 843 4.06 38.13 -12.59
C ILE A 843 3.28 36.83 -12.36
N GLU A 844 1.94 36.85 -12.35
CA GLU A 844 1.09 35.65 -12.26
C GLU A 844 1.35 34.65 -13.41
N GLU A 845 1.48 35.11 -14.67
CA GLU A 845 1.70 34.24 -15.83
C GLU A 845 3.12 33.66 -15.94
N LYS A 846 4.11 34.21 -15.22
CA LYS A 846 5.51 33.70 -15.20
C LYS A 846 5.97 33.12 -13.87
N VAL A 847 5.21 33.35 -12.81
CA VAL A 847 5.32 32.64 -11.53
C VAL A 847 4.25 31.57 -11.54
N GLU A 848 4.48 30.50 -12.31
CA GLU A 848 3.72 29.27 -12.16
C GLU A 848 3.76 28.84 -10.68
N LEU A 849 2.60 28.48 -10.15
CA LEU A 849 2.47 27.82 -8.85
C LEU A 849 3.51 26.70 -8.79
N LYS A 850 4.35 26.71 -7.74
CA LYS A 850 5.48 25.78 -7.62
C LYS A 850 5.01 24.33 -7.59
N ALA A 851 4.94 23.70 -8.76
CA ALA A 851 5.04 22.26 -8.86
C ALA A 851 6.43 21.87 -8.35
N TRP A 852 6.45 21.24 -7.17
CA TRP A 852 7.63 20.73 -6.45
C TRP A 852 8.73 20.23 -7.41
N ASP A 853 9.95 20.73 -7.22
CA ASP A 853 11.14 20.35 -7.97
C ASP A 853 12.07 19.57 -7.04
N VAL A 854 12.22 18.28 -7.31
CA VAL A 854 13.06 17.38 -6.53
C VAL A 854 14.49 17.54 -7.00
N ASN A 855 15.38 17.82 -6.05
CA ASN A 855 16.80 17.54 -6.20
C ASN A 855 17.04 16.03 -5.98
N SER A 856 16.35 15.19 -6.76
CA SER A 856 16.57 13.75 -6.79
C SER A 856 17.67 13.42 -7.82
N PRO A 857 18.77 12.74 -7.44
CA PRO A 857 19.89 12.47 -8.35
C PRO A 857 19.49 11.78 -9.66
N TYR A 858 18.47 10.91 -9.62
CA TYR A 858 17.96 10.25 -10.82
C TYR A 858 17.18 11.18 -11.75
N LEU A 859 16.49 12.21 -11.25
CA LEU A 859 15.82 13.19 -12.11
C LEU A 859 16.83 14.08 -12.81
N ASP A 860 17.94 14.44 -12.18
CA ASP A 860 18.99 15.24 -12.82
C ASP A 860 19.63 14.47 -13.98
N ILE A 861 19.79 13.15 -13.86
CA ILE A 861 20.19 12.29 -14.98
C ILE A 861 19.21 12.43 -16.16
N LEU A 862 17.89 12.43 -15.91
CA LEU A 862 16.88 12.56 -16.98
C LEU A 862 16.80 13.99 -17.55
N LYS A 863 16.89 15.02 -16.69
CA LYS A 863 16.88 16.45 -17.06
C LYS A 863 18.06 16.82 -17.97
N ASN A 864 19.19 16.12 -17.86
CA ASN A 864 20.39 16.33 -18.67
C ASN A 864 20.28 15.76 -20.11
N GLU A 865 19.28 14.93 -20.41
CA GLU A 865 19.13 14.33 -21.74
C GLU A 865 18.49 15.27 -22.76
N LYS A 866 19.04 15.27 -23.98
CA LYS A 866 18.66 16.24 -25.04
C LYS A 866 17.30 15.97 -25.69
N THR A 867 16.73 14.78 -25.49
CA THR A 867 15.47 14.36 -26.10
C THR A 867 14.70 13.45 -25.17
N ILE A 868 13.37 13.49 -25.25
CA ILE A 868 12.49 12.65 -24.40
C ILE A 868 12.74 11.15 -24.64
N THR A 869 13.06 10.74 -25.88
CA THR A 869 13.45 9.36 -26.18
C THR A 869 14.68 8.93 -25.40
N LYS A 870 15.73 9.76 -25.36
CA LYS A 870 16.94 9.47 -24.58
C LYS A 870 16.69 9.52 -23.08
N ALA A 871 15.87 10.45 -22.60
CA ALA A 871 15.45 10.46 -21.20
C ALA A 871 14.69 9.16 -20.83
N TYR A 872 13.89 8.61 -21.73
CA TYR A 872 13.22 7.32 -21.51
C TYR A 872 14.17 6.12 -21.58
N GLU A 873 15.09 6.07 -22.55
CA GLU A 873 16.18 5.10 -22.59
C GLU A 873 16.98 5.14 -21.26
N LYS A 874 17.28 6.36 -20.78
CA LYS A 874 18.04 6.56 -19.55
C LYS A 874 17.26 6.21 -18.28
N TYR A 875 15.95 6.44 -18.26
CA TYR A 875 15.05 5.93 -17.23
C TYR A 875 15.12 4.40 -17.15
N LEU A 876 15.05 3.71 -18.29
CA LEU A 876 15.12 2.25 -18.33
C LEU A 876 16.47 1.72 -17.85
N GLU A 877 17.58 2.39 -18.18
CA GLU A 877 18.92 2.05 -17.67
C GLU A 877 19.03 2.16 -16.14
N ILE A 878 18.45 3.19 -15.52
CA ILE A 878 18.57 3.43 -14.08
C ILE A 878 17.46 2.75 -13.26
N ARG A 879 16.35 2.34 -13.88
CA ARG A 879 15.17 1.76 -13.21
C ARG A 879 15.52 0.61 -12.28
N ASP A 880 16.34 -0.34 -12.73
CA ASP A 880 16.72 -1.52 -11.94
C ASP A 880 17.54 -1.17 -10.68
N SER A 881 18.07 0.05 -10.57
CA SER A 881 18.77 0.56 -9.36
C SER A 881 17.85 1.32 -8.39
N TYR A 882 16.65 1.71 -8.84
CA TYR A 882 15.69 2.50 -8.07
C TYR A 882 14.30 1.84 -7.97
N SER A 883 14.14 0.61 -8.48
CA SER A 883 12.87 -0.12 -8.57
C SER A 883 12.21 -0.39 -7.22
N ASN A 884 13.01 -0.49 -6.16
CA ASN A 884 12.53 -0.71 -4.79
C ASN A 884 12.06 0.59 -4.13
N SER A 885 12.16 1.75 -4.81
CA SER A 885 11.59 3.01 -4.36
C SER A 885 10.29 3.30 -5.13
N PRO A 886 9.10 3.18 -4.52
CA PRO A 886 7.84 3.49 -5.17
C PRO A 886 7.78 4.93 -5.71
N MET A 887 8.42 5.85 -5.00
CA MET A 887 8.51 7.27 -5.38
C MET A 887 9.29 7.54 -6.66
N PHE A 888 10.29 6.71 -7.01
CA PHE A 888 11.03 6.86 -8.25
C PHE A 888 10.10 6.84 -9.48
N PHE A 889 9.13 5.94 -9.51
CA PHE A 889 8.16 5.86 -10.60
C PHE A 889 7.19 7.04 -10.62
N VAL A 890 6.79 7.55 -9.45
CA VAL A 890 5.92 8.73 -9.33
C VAL A 890 6.64 9.98 -9.83
N ASP A 891 7.87 10.21 -9.36
CA ASP A 891 8.66 11.41 -9.66
C ASP A 891 9.10 11.42 -11.14
N VAL A 892 9.42 10.25 -11.73
CA VAL A 892 9.72 10.13 -13.17
C VAL A 892 8.46 10.23 -14.05
N ALA A 893 7.30 9.75 -13.59
CA ALA A 893 6.04 9.95 -14.31
C ALA A 893 5.67 11.44 -14.38
N ASP A 894 5.81 12.17 -13.27
CA ASP A 894 5.63 13.63 -13.22
C ASP A 894 6.58 14.35 -14.20
N PHE A 895 7.85 13.93 -14.26
CA PHE A 895 8.81 14.46 -15.25
C PHE A 895 8.29 14.28 -16.68
N PHE A 896 7.83 13.08 -17.07
CA PHE A 896 7.33 12.84 -18.42
C PHE A 896 5.99 13.52 -18.74
N ASP A 897 5.13 13.79 -17.76
CA ASP A 897 3.90 14.58 -17.99
C ASP A 897 4.22 16.07 -18.17
N ARG A 898 5.15 16.63 -17.38
CA ARG A 898 5.65 18.00 -17.55
C ARG A 898 6.31 18.22 -18.92
N GLN A 899 6.96 17.20 -19.48
CA GLN A 899 7.47 17.21 -20.87
C GLN A 899 6.39 16.99 -21.96
N GLY A 900 5.10 16.97 -21.58
CA GLY A 900 3.97 16.80 -22.50
C GLY A 900 3.70 15.37 -22.97
N THR A 901 4.40 14.37 -22.42
CA THR A 901 4.32 12.97 -22.85
C THR A 901 3.46 12.09 -21.95
N ARG A 902 2.20 12.50 -21.75
CA ARG A 902 1.23 11.83 -20.85
C ARG A 902 1.11 10.31 -21.00
N LYS A 903 1.20 9.77 -22.23
CA LYS A 903 1.18 8.29 -22.44
C LYS A 903 2.36 7.59 -21.77
N LEU A 904 3.54 8.23 -21.81
CA LEU A 904 4.76 7.72 -21.20
C LEU A 904 4.70 7.87 -19.68
N ALA A 905 4.22 9.02 -19.18
CA ALA A 905 3.95 9.24 -17.76
C ALA A 905 3.02 8.16 -17.19
N ILE A 906 1.89 7.88 -17.85
CA ILE A 906 0.96 6.81 -17.43
C ILE A 906 1.65 5.44 -17.45
N ARG A 907 2.47 5.13 -18.46
CA ARG A 907 3.20 3.85 -18.51
C ARG A 907 4.13 3.70 -17.30
N VAL A 908 5.02 4.67 -17.07
CA VAL A 908 5.96 4.68 -15.94
C VAL A 908 5.21 4.59 -14.60
N LEU A 909 4.15 5.37 -14.44
CA LEU A 909 3.30 5.38 -13.25
C LEU A 909 2.64 4.01 -12.99
N THR A 910 2.21 3.30 -14.03
CA THR A 910 1.61 1.95 -13.88
C THR A 910 2.60 0.85 -13.48
N ASN A 911 3.90 1.13 -13.38
CA ASN A 911 4.83 0.20 -12.72
C ASN A 911 4.64 0.20 -11.19
N LEU A 912 4.06 1.25 -10.60
CA LEU A 912 3.85 1.36 -9.15
C LEU A 912 3.03 0.19 -8.59
N ILE A 913 2.05 -0.30 -9.35
CA ILE A 913 1.23 -1.47 -9.00
C ILE A 913 1.95 -2.81 -9.25
N GLU A 914 3.09 -2.84 -9.93
CA GLU A 914 3.90 -4.06 -10.11
C GLU A 914 4.92 -4.27 -8.96
N ILE A 915 5.15 -3.26 -8.11
CA ILE A 915 6.08 -3.34 -6.97
C ILE A 915 5.47 -4.15 -5.83
N ASP A 916 4.30 -3.70 -5.33
CA ASP A 916 3.45 -4.46 -4.40
C ASP A 916 1.98 -4.32 -4.81
N LEU A 917 1.46 -5.40 -5.39
CA LEU A 917 0.09 -5.52 -5.94
C LEU A 917 -1.03 -5.44 -4.88
N ASP A 918 -0.69 -5.51 -3.60
CA ASP A 918 -1.64 -5.45 -2.48
C ASP A 918 -1.26 -4.38 -1.42
N ASN A 919 -0.27 -3.51 -1.68
CA ASN A 919 -0.04 -2.31 -0.88
C ASN A 919 -1.07 -1.22 -1.24
N TYR A 920 -2.07 -1.07 -0.39
CA TYR A 920 -3.20 -0.20 -0.64
C TYR A 920 -2.84 1.30 -0.63
N GLU A 921 -1.80 1.71 0.09
CA GLU A 921 -1.32 3.11 0.14
C GLU A 921 -0.69 3.50 -1.20
N LEU A 922 0.14 2.62 -1.78
CA LEU A 922 0.71 2.80 -3.12
C LEU A 922 -0.37 2.79 -4.22
N ILE A 923 -1.40 1.95 -4.08
CA ILE A 923 -2.53 1.91 -5.02
C ILE A 923 -3.39 3.17 -4.88
N LYS A 924 -3.54 3.74 -3.67
CA LYS A 924 -4.21 5.03 -3.42
C LYS A 924 -3.42 6.19 -4.07
N VAL A 925 -2.08 6.20 -3.95
CA VAL A 925 -1.20 7.14 -4.67
C VAL A 925 -1.33 7.02 -6.19
N LEU A 926 -1.34 5.79 -6.72
CA LEU A 926 -1.57 5.52 -8.14
C LEU A 926 -2.94 6.06 -8.60
N ALA A 927 -3.99 5.85 -7.81
CA ALA A 927 -5.33 6.36 -8.10
C ALA A 927 -5.37 7.90 -8.11
N TYR A 928 -4.72 8.55 -7.13
CA TYR A 928 -4.63 10.02 -7.03
C TYR A 928 -3.93 10.62 -8.27
N LYS A 929 -2.79 10.05 -8.67
CA LYS A 929 -2.05 10.49 -9.86
C LYS A 929 -2.82 10.19 -11.16
N LEU A 930 -3.51 9.05 -11.27
CA LEU A 930 -4.38 8.76 -12.42
C LEU A 930 -5.57 9.72 -12.50
N GLU A 931 -6.17 10.14 -11.38
CA GLU A 931 -7.23 11.15 -11.35
C GLU A 931 -6.72 12.52 -11.82
N HIS A 932 -5.54 12.95 -11.35
CA HIS A 932 -4.87 14.17 -11.82
C HIS A 932 -4.58 14.13 -13.34
N LEU A 933 -4.12 12.99 -13.86
CA LEU A 933 -3.93 12.73 -15.29
C LEU A 933 -5.25 12.50 -16.08
N LYS A 934 -6.40 12.69 -15.42
CA LYS A 934 -7.77 12.57 -15.96
C LYS A 934 -8.11 11.16 -16.51
N GLN A 935 -7.44 10.13 -16.01
CA GLN A 935 -7.66 8.73 -16.35
C GLN A 935 -8.71 8.07 -15.45
N TYR A 936 -9.91 8.67 -15.36
CA TYR A 936 -10.94 8.29 -14.36
C TYR A 936 -11.34 6.81 -14.40
N ASN A 937 -11.38 6.18 -15.59
CA ASN A 937 -11.66 4.74 -15.77
C ASN A 937 -10.54 3.80 -15.28
N LEU A 938 -9.32 4.30 -15.12
CA LEU A 938 -8.22 3.56 -14.48
C LEU A 938 -8.18 3.86 -12.99
N ALA A 939 -8.33 5.13 -12.61
CA ALA A 939 -8.43 5.55 -11.21
C ALA A 939 -9.56 4.81 -10.47
N SER A 940 -10.75 4.66 -11.07
CA SER A 940 -11.87 3.93 -10.46
C SER A 940 -11.52 2.46 -10.20
N LYS A 941 -10.77 1.78 -11.08
CA LYS A 941 -10.31 0.40 -10.83
C LYS A 941 -9.27 0.31 -9.71
N MET A 942 -8.41 1.32 -9.59
CA MET A 942 -7.46 1.39 -8.49
C MET A 942 -8.21 1.60 -7.18
N TYR A 943 -9.23 2.48 -7.13
CA TYR A 943 -10.08 2.64 -5.95
C TYR A 943 -10.99 1.42 -5.68
N GLU A 944 -11.47 0.69 -6.69
CA GLU A 944 -12.11 -0.64 -6.49
C GLU A 944 -11.15 -1.57 -5.74
N LYS A 945 -9.87 -1.60 -6.15
CA LYS A 945 -8.82 -2.38 -5.49
C LYS A 945 -8.48 -1.85 -4.09
N VAL A 946 -8.40 -0.54 -3.85
CA VAL A 946 -8.23 0.02 -2.49
C VAL A 946 -9.42 -0.37 -1.61
N LEU A 947 -10.65 -0.31 -2.12
CA LEU A 947 -11.86 -0.70 -1.38
C LEU A 947 -11.90 -2.22 -1.08
N GLU A 948 -11.43 -3.07 -1.98
CA GLU A 948 -11.18 -4.50 -1.68
C GLU A 948 -10.12 -4.67 -0.57
N LEU A 949 -9.16 -3.76 -0.48
CA LEU A 949 -8.07 -3.78 0.50
C LEU A 949 -8.51 -3.24 1.88
N ARG A 950 -9.33 -2.18 1.90
CA ARG A 950 -9.75 -1.40 3.08
C ARG A 950 -11.29 -1.24 3.15
N PRO A 951 -12.07 -2.33 3.23
CA PRO A 951 -13.53 -2.33 3.13
C PRO A 951 -14.26 -1.75 4.36
N GLU A 952 -13.51 -1.41 5.42
CA GLU A 952 -13.93 -0.69 6.63
C GLU A 952 -13.75 0.82 6.53
N GLU A 953 -12.86 1.31 5.67
CA GLU A 953 -12.48 2.72 5.58
C GLU A 953 -13.49 3.51 4.72
N PRO A 954 -14.28 4.46 5.27
CA PRO A 954 -15.27 5.20 4.49
C PRO A 954 -14.64 6.08 3.40
N GLN A 955 -13.39 6.55 3.59
CA GLN A 955 -12.65 7.31 2.57
C GLN A 955 -12.50 6.50 1.27
N SER A 956 -12.23 5.20 1.36
CA SER A 956 -12.15 4.29 0.19
C SER A 956 -13.48 4.17 -0.56
N TYR A 957 -14.64 4.27 0.11
CA TYR A 957 -15.95 4.35 -0.55
C TYR A 957 -16.16 5.70 -1.23
N ARG A 958 -15.78 6.79 -0.55
CA ARG A 958 -15.92 8.17 -1.04
C ARG A 958 -15.05 8.44 -2.28
N ASP A 959 -13.78 8.05 -2.23
CA ASP A 959 -12.83 8.16 -3.34
C ASP A 959 -13.33 7.43 -4.59
N LEU A 960 -13.80 6.19 -4.42
CA LEU A 960 -14.41 5.43 -5.51
C LEU A 960 -15.69 6.09 -6.03
N ALA A 961 -16.51 6.68 -5.16
CA ALA A 961 -17.72 7.39 -5.55
C ALA A 961 -17.41 8.64 -6.40
N LEU A 962 -16.38 9.42 -6.04
CA LEU A 962 -15.89 10.56 -6.80
C LEU A 962 -15.32 10.12 -8.16
N ALA A 963 -14.50 9.07 -8.19
CA ALA A 963 -13.96 8.53 -9.43
C ALA A 963 -15.05 8.02 -10.38
N TYR A 964 -16.09 7.36 -9.85
CA TYR A 964 -17.25 6.97 -10.64
C TYR A 964 -18.06 8.16 -11.17
N GLU A 965 -18.22 9.26 -10.43
CA GLU A 965 -18.84 10.47 -10.99
C GLU A 965 -18.06 10.97 -12.20
N MET A 966 -16.72 11.09 -12.06
CA MET A 966 -15.84 11.60 -13.10
C MET A 966 -15.75 10.66 -14.32
N ALA A 967 -15.96 9.35 -14.12
CA ALA A 967 -16.11 8.36 -15.18
C ALA A 967 -17.51 8.36 -15.85
N GLY A 968 -18.50 9.07 -15.29
CA GLY A 968 -19.89 9.12 -15.78
C GLY A 968 -20.79 8.00 -15.24
N GLU A 969 -20.32 7.21 -14.29
CA GLU A 969 -21.00 6.07 -13.65
C GLU A 969 -21.86 6.53 -12.45
N TYR A 970 -22.70 7.55 -12.67
CA TYR A 970 -23.40 8.30 -11.61
C TYR A 970 -24.20 7.42 -10.63
N GLN A 971 -24.81 6.32 -11.11
CA GLN A 971 -25.56 5.42 -10.22
C GLN A 971 -24.65 4.66 -9.26
N LYS A 972 -23.44 4.27 -9.68
CA LYS A 972 -22.46 3.61 -8.80
C LYS A 972 -21.95 4.60 -7.75
N SER A 973 -21.65 5.83 -8.18
CA SER A 973 -21.30 6.96 -7.31
C SER A 973 -22.38 7.20 -6.24
N PHE A 974 -23.64 7.35 -6.65
CA PHE A 974 -24.76 7.53 -5.72
C PHE A 974 -24.89 6.39 -4.70
N ASN A 975 -24.77 5.12 -5.14
CA ASN A 975 -24.90 3.97 -4.25
C ASN A 975 -23.83 3.96 -3.15
N LEU A 976 -22.59 4.34 -3.46
CA LEU A 976 -21.49 4.40 -2.49
C LEU A 976 -21.66 5.58 -1.53
N PHE A 977 -21.93 6.78 -2.04
CA PHE A 977 -22.20 7.94 -1.19
C PHE A 977 -23.40 7.72 -0.26
N TYR A 978 -24.48 7.11 -0.77
CA TYR A 978 -25.67 6.81 0.04
C TYR A 978 -25.38 5.82 1.18
N LYS A 979 -24.42 4.90 0.99
CA LYS A 979 -23.96 3.94 1.99
C LYS A 979 -23.15 4.59 3.13
N ILE A 980 -22.42 5.65 2.83
CA ILE A 980 -21.78 6.47 3.84
C ILE A 980 -22.87 7.27 4.57
N TYR A 981 -23.67 8.02 3.81
CA TYR A 981 -24.72 8.91 4.31
C TYR A 981 -25.74 8.24 5.26
N ASN A 982 -26.12 6.98 5.00
CA ASN A 982 -27.11 6.26 5.80
C ASN A 982 -26.51 5.49 7.00
N GLY A 983 -25.21 5.66 7.28
CA GLY A 983 -24.51 5.00 8.37
C GLY A 983 -24.44 3.47 8.24
N GLU A 984 -24.39 2.91 7.02
CA GLU A 984 -24.15 1.47 6.82
C GLU A 984 -22.73 1.03 7.20
N LEU A 985 -21.79 1.98 7.34
CA LEU A 985 -20.39 1.72 7.67
C LEU A 985 -20.07 1.80 9.17
N LEU A 986 -20.93 2.38 10.00
CA LEU A 986 -20.71 2.57 11.44
C LEU A 986 -20.47 1.25 12.19
N SER A 987 -21.12 0.16 11.75
CA SER A 987 -20.90 -1.18 12.30
C SER A 987 -19.55 -1.82 11.92
N LYS A 988 -18.80 -1.21 10.98
CA LYS A 988 -17.40 -1.56 10.67
C LYS A 988 -16.42 -0.66 11.41
N ASP A 989 -16.76 0.60 11.66
CA ASP A 989 -15.96 1.55 12.43
C ASP A 989 -16.38 1.59 13.91
N ILE A 990 -16.07 0.52 14.63
CA ILE A 990 -16.48 0.33 16.03
C ILE A 990 -15.75 1.28 16.99
N ASP A 991 -14.55 1.76 16.60
CA ASP A 991 -13.70 2.64 17.41
C ASP A 991 -13.82 4.13 17.00
N GLU A 992 -14.86 4.51 16.23
CA GLU A 992 -15.20 5.90 15.82
C GLU A 992 -14.12 6.68 15.07
N ARG A 993 -13.16 5.97 14.45
CA ARG A 993 -11.96 6.54 13.81
C ARG A 993 -12.23 7.43 12.61
N PHE A 994 -13.39 7.28 11.96
CA PHE A 994 -13.71 7.95 10.70
C PHE A 994 -14.87 8.93 10.82
N TYR A 995 -15.33 9.21 12.04
CA TYR A 995 -16.47 10.10 12.30
C TYR A 995 -16.27 11.49 11.66
N GLY A 996 -17.31 11.97 10.98
CA GLY A 996 -17.34 13.28 10.30
C GLY A 996 -17.18 13.20 8.78
N ILE A 997 -16.67 12.08 8.24
CA ILE A 997 -16.60 11.88 6.78
C ILE A 997 -17.99 11.78 6.15
N GLU A 998 -18.98 11.32 6.92
CA GLU A 998 -20.39 11.29 6.55
C GLU A 998 -20.91 12.67 6.14
N SER A 999 -20.51 13.70 6.86
CA SER A 999 -20.91 15.10 6.63
C SER A 999 -20.34 15.66 5.32
N ILE A 1000 -19.08 15.33 5.02
CA ILE A 1000 -18.43 15.69 3.75
C ILE A 1000 -19.05 14.90 2.58
N ALA A 1001 -19.35 13.61 2.80
CA ALA A 1001 -20.05 12.76 1.83
C ALA A 1001 -21.50 13.20 1.59
N PHE A 1002 -22.19 13.77 2.59
CA PHE A 1002 -23.53 14.33 2.47
C PHE A 1002 -23.57 15.56 1.54
N VAL A 1003 -22.60 16.46 1.64
CA VAL A 1003 -22.44 17.61 0.73
C VAL A 1003 -22.24 17.12 -0.72
N GLU A 1004 -21.41 16.10 -0.92
CA GLU A 1004 -21.11 15.53 -2.24
C GLU A 1004 -22.29 14.76 -2.84
N LEU A 1005 -22.97 13.93 -2.05
CA LEU A 1005 -24.22 13.26 -2.40
C LEU A 1005 -25.30 14.27 -2.81
N THR A 1006 -25.43 15.33 -2.03
CA THR A 1006 -26.38 16.41 -2.28
C THR A 1006 -26.09 17.10 -3.61
N ARG A 1007 -24.82 17.43 -3.90
CA ARG A 1007 -24.42 17.96 -5.21
C ARG A 1007 -24.72 16.96 -6.33
N LEU A 1008 -24.33 15.70 -6.19
CA LEU A 1008 -24.53 14.65 -7.19
C LEU A 1008 -26.02 14.50 -7.57
N VAL A 1009 -26.89 14.46 -6.57
CA VAL A 1009 -28.35 14.37 -6.76
C VAL A 1009 -28.91 15.62 -7.44
N ASN A 1010 -28.48 16.83 -7.05
CA ASN A 1010 -28.97 18.07 -7.68
C ASN A 1010 -28.44 18.26 -9.11
N LYS A 1011 -27.22 17.78 -9.42
CA LYS A 1011 -26.56 17.96 -10.72
C LYS A 1011 -26.94 16.88 -11.74
N TYR A 1012 -27.23 15.65 -11.29
CA TYR A 1012 -27.50 14.50 -12.17
C TYR A 1012 -28.75 13.70 -11.80
N GLY A 1013 -29.69 14.26 -11.02
CA GLY A 1013 -30.89 13.54 -10.54
C GLY A 1013 -31.74 12.87 -11.63
N ASP A 1014 -31.71 13.36 -12.87
CA ASP A 1014 -32.39 12.75 -14.02
C ASP A 1014 -31.70 11.46 -14.53
N LYS A 1015 -30.42 11.29 -14.22
CA LYS A 1015 -29.61 10.09 -14.54
C LYS A 1015 -29.60 9.06 -13.40
N LEU A 1016 -30.27 9.35 -12.27
CA LEU A 1016 -30.25 8.54 -11.05
C LEU A 1016 -31.61 7.88 -10.78
N LYS A 1017 -31.59 6.63 -10.32
CA LYS A 1017 -32.76 5.86 -9.89
C LYS A 1017 -33.16 6.24 -8.46
N LEU A 1018 -33.69 7.45 -8.29
CA LEU A 1018 -34.07 8.02 -6.99
C LEU A 1018 -35.52 7.75 -6.62
N GLY A 1019 -35.76 7.39 -5.36
CA GLY A 1019 -37.08 7.32 -4.75
C GLY A 1019 -37.74 8.71 -4.60
N LYS A 1020 -39.07 8.75 -4.45
CA LYS A 1020 -39.86 10.00 -4.34
C LYS A 1020 -39.40 10.92 -3.21
N TYR A 1021 -38.94 10.36 -2.08
CA TYR A 1021 -38.43 11.12 -0.94
C TYR A 1021 -37.03 11.68 -1.21
N GLN A 1022 -36.11 10.85 -1.73
CA GLN A 1022 -34.74 11.26 -2.06
C GLN A 1022 -34.71 12.46 -3.03
N LYS A 1023 -35.60 12.49 -4.03
CA LYS A 1023 -35.74 13.63 -4.97
C LYS A 1023 -36.17 14.95 -4.32
N LYS A 1024 -36.71 14.94 -3.09
CA LYS A 1024 -37.14 16.13 -2.34
C LYS A 1024 -36.23 16.49 -1.17
N PHE A 1025 -35.46 15.53 -0.66
CA PHE A 1025 -34.68 15.67 0.56
C PHE A 1025 -33.36 16.42 0.33
N PHE A 1026 -32.58 16.00 -0.68
CA PHE A 1026 -31.28 16.59 -0.99
C PHE A 1026 -31.44 17.97 -1.66
N LYS A 1027 -31.41 19.05 -0.88
CA LYS A 1027 -31.50 20.45 -1.36
C LYS A 1027 -30.12 20.99 -1.73
N SER A 1028 -29.99 21.67 -2.87
CA SER A 1028 -28.70 22.23 -3.32
C SER A 1028 -28.04 23.18 -2.30
N LEU A 1029 -26.75 22.94 -1.98
CA LEU A 1029 -25.91 23.75 -1.09
C LEU A 1029 -24.72 24.42 -1.85
N PRO A 1030 -24.96 25.39 -2.75
CA PRO A 1030 -23.91 25.92 -3.62
C PRO A 1030 -23.04 27.00 -2.96
N VAL A 1031 -21.73 26.73 -2.85
CA VAL A 1031 -20.73 27.62 -2.19
C VAL A 1031 -19.76 28.25 -3.19
N ASP A 1032 -19.15 29.39 -2.83
CA ASP A 1032 -18.21 30.12 -3.69
C ASP A 1032 -16.85 29.42 -3.76
N ILE A 1033 -16.37 28.95 -2.62
CA ILE A 1033 -15.12 28.18 -2.46
C ILE A 1033 -15.44 26.92 -1.65
N ARG A 1034 -14.91 25.78 -2.10
CA ARG A 1034 -14.81 24.54 -1.31
C ARG A 1034 -13.41 23.96 -1.51
N ILE A 1035 -12.76 23.57 -0.44
CA ILE A 1035 -11.43 22.94 -0.43
C ILE A 1035 -11.58 21.62 0.31
N VAL A 1036 -11.02 20.54 -0.24
CA VAL A 1036 -10.97 19.23 0.44
C VAL A 1036 -9.58 18.64 0.30
N VAL A 1037 -9.02 18.15 1.41
CA VAL A 1037 -7.70 17.50 1.47
C VAL A 1037 -7.88 16.03 1.80
N ASP A 1038 -7.41 15.16 0.92
CA ASP A 1038 -7.34 13.71 1.10
C ASP A 1038 -5.87 13.28 1.26
N TRP A 1039 -5.55 12.25 2.05
CA TRP A 1039 -4.19 11.68 2.12
C TRP A 1039 -4.13 10.16 1.99
N ASN A 1040 -2.94 9.63 1.71
CA ASN A 1040 -2.72 8.23 1.34
C ASN A 1040 -2.32 7.29 2.50
N HIS A 1041 -1.92 7.80 3.67
CA HIS A 1041 -1.43 7.01 4.81
C HIS A 1041 -2.39 6.96 5.99
N ASN A 1042 -2.36 5.86 6.75
CA ASN A 1042 -3.15 5.70 7.98
C ASN A 1042 -2.40 6.29 9.16
N ASP A 1043 -3.13 6.63 10.23
CA ASP A 1043 -2.53 7.08 11.48
C ASP A 1043 -1.59 8.27 11.27
N THR A 1044 -2.03 9.25 10.46
CA THR A 1044 -1.30 10.48 10.16
C THR A 1044 -2.22 11.67 10.44
N ASP A 1045 -1.76 12.59 11.29
CA ASP A 1045 -2.50 13.78 11.69
C ASP A 1045 -2.13 14.98 10.79
N ILE A 1046 -3.15 15.54 10.12
CA ILE A 1046 -3.05 16.58 9.06
C ILE A 1046 -4.21 17.57 9.25
N ASP A 1047 -3.93 18.78 9.74
CA ASP A 1047 -4.92 19.86 9.77
C ASP A 1047 -4.93 20.64 8.44
N LEU A 1048 -6.12 20.92 7.91
CA LEU A 1048 -6.35 21.91 6.87
C LEU A 1048 -6.54 23.30 7.46
N TRP A 1049 -5.62 24.21 7.13
CA TRP A 1049 -5.67 25.60 7.55
C TRP A 1049 -5.96 26.51 6.34
N VAL A 1050 -6.99 27.36 6.44
CA VAL A 1050 -7.33 28.31 5.36
C VAL A 1050 -7.26 29.74 5.88
N ILE A 1051 -6.42 30.58 5.25
CA ILE A 1051 -6.28 31.99 5.59
C ILE A 1051 -7.02 32.83 4.54
N ASP A 1052 -7.97 33.64 4.98
CA ASP A 1052 -8.77 34.51 4.12
C ASP A 1052 -8.03 35.81 3.70
N PRO A 1053 -8.55 36.58 2.72
CA PRO A 1053 -7.94 37.84 2.30
C PRO A 1053 -7.90 38.95 3.37
N ASN A 1054 -8.57 38.79 4.52
CA ASN A 1054 -8.45 39.70 5.67
C ASN A 1054 -7.35 39.27 6.65
N GLY A 1055 -6.72 38.10 6.44
CA GLY A 1055 -5.76 37.48 7.36
C GLY A 1055 -6.42 36.70 8.50
N GLU A 1056 -7.70 36.37 8.42
CA GLU A 1056 -8.38 35.48 9.36
C GLU A 1056 -8.15 34.02 8.98
N LYS A 1057 -7.79 33.19 9.97
CA LYS A 1057 -7.44 31.79 9.81
C LYS A 1057 -8.58 30.87 10.28
N ALA A 1058 -9.04 29.97 9.42
CA ALA A 1058 -9.80 28.78 9.79
C ALA A 1058 -8.82 27.64 10.14
N TYR A 1059 -9.05 26.96 11.26
CA TYR A 1059 -8.29 25.81 11.78
C TYR A 1059 -9.06 25.18 12.97
N TYR A 1060 -8.58 24.07 13.56
CA TYR A 1060 -9.30 23.31 14.60
C TYR A 1060 -9.73 24.07 15.89
N GLN A 1061 -9.20 25.27 16.19
CA GLN A 1061 -9.71 26.10 17.31
C GLN A 1061 -10.68 27.20 16.85
N ASN A 1062 -10.81 27.40 15.54
CA ASN A 1062 -11.62 28.43 14.92
C ASN A 1062 -12.24 27.87 13.62
N HIS A 1063 -13.12 26.88 13.77
CA HIS A 1063 -13.80 26.24 12.64
C HIS A 1063 -14.69 27.20 11.85
N GLU A 1064 -15.13 28.33 12.42
CA GLU A 1064 -15.94 29.34 11.72
C GLU A 1064 -15.24 30.71 11.62
N THR A 1065 -15.18 31.27 10.42
CA THR A 1065 -14.65 32.63 10.17
C THR A 1065 -15.76 33.68 10.11
N LYS A 1066 -15.44 34.94 10.36
CA LYS A 1066 -16.39 36.07 10.39
C LYS A 1066 -17.06 36.34 9.03
N ILE A 1067 -16.44 35.89 7.94
CA ILE A 1067 -17.01 35.95 6.58
C ILE A 1067 -17.92 34.74 6.26
N GLY A 1068 -18.07 33.79 7.18
CA GLY A 1068 -18.90 32.60 7.01
C GLY A 1068 -18.18 31.46 6.30
N GLY A 1069 -16.86 31.31 6.50
CA GLY A 1069 -16.13 30.10 6.14
C GLY A 1069 -16.26 29.08 7.26
N ARG A 1070 -16.43 27.81 6.92
CA ARG A 1070 -16.56 26.67 7.84
C ARG A 1070 -15.50 25.63 7.52
N LEU A 1071 -14.81 25.14 8.54
CA LEU A 1071 -13.96 23.96 8.51
C LEU A 1071 -14.76 22.75 9.02
N SER A 1072 -14.40 21.55 8.58
CA SER A 1072 -14.89 20.30 9.15
C SER A 1072 -14.47 20.12 10.61
N ILE A 1073 -15.03 19.09 11.25
CA ILE A 1073 -14.48 18.50 12.48
C ILE A 1073 -13.10 17.89 12.11
N ASP A 1074 -12.15 17.98 13.03
CA ASP A 1074 -10.78 17.52 12.84
C ASP A 1074 -10.65 15.99 13.11
N MET A 1075 -9.91 15.28 12.24
CA MET A 1075 -9.86 13.80 12.18
C MET A 1075 -8.58 13.21 12.79
N LYS A 1076 -8.47 13.30 14.12
CA LYS A 1076 -7.28 12.95 14.93
C LYS A 1076 -6.75 11.52 14.84
N GLU A 1077 -7.55 10.53 14.45
CA GLU A 1077 -7.19 9.09 14.62
C GLU A 1077 -7.30 8.22 13.35
N GLY A 1078 -6.93 8.76 12.18
CA GLY A 1078 -6.76 7.89 11.00
C GLY A 1078 -6.44 8.56 9.68
N TYR A 1079 -7.49 8.68 8.85
CA TYR A 1079 -7.45 9.18 7.47
C TYR A 1079 -8.36 10.38 7.35
N GLY A 1080 -7.98 11.32 6.49
CA GLY A 1080 -8.86 12.38 6.04
C GLY A 1080 -10.08 11.88 5.25
N PRO A 1081 -10.99 12.79 4.88
CA PRO A 1081 -10.64 14.14 4.47
C PRO A 1081 -10.97 15.26 5.48
N GLU A 1082 -10.21 16.33 5.38
CA GLU A 1082 -10.60 17.64 5.92
C GLU A 1082 -11.27 18.51 4.84
N GLU A 1083 -12.25 19.32 5.22
CA GLU A 1083 -13.01 20.20 4.32
C GLU A 1083 -13.06 21.65 4.83
N PHE A 1084 -12.88 22.61 3.93
CA PHE A 1084 -13.27 24.01 4.14
C PHE A 1084 -14.32 24.44 3.11
N MET A 1085 -15.41 25.08 3.55
CA MET A 1085 -16.45 25.66 2.70
C MET A 1085 -16.67 27.14 3.00
N LEU A 1086 -16.90 27.95 1.97
CA LEU A 1086 -17.25 29.37 2.11
C LEU A 1086 -18.39 29.74 1.15
N LYS A 1087 -19.58 29.99 1.73
CA LYS A 1087 -20.80 30.29 0.98
C LYS A 1087 -20.69 31.55 0.11
N LYS A 1088 -20.01 32.59 0.60
CA LYS A 1088 -19.77 33.86 -0.10
C LYS A 1088 -18.32 34.28 0.07
N ALA A 1089 -17.53 34.17 -0.98
CA ALA A 1089 -16.14 34.58 -0.96
C ALA A 1089 -16.00 36.10 -1.20
N ILE A 1090 -14.95 36.67 -0.64
CA ILE A 1090 -14.52 38.03 -0.93
C ILE A 1090 -13.38 37.99 -1.94
N LYS A 1091 -13.17 39.07 -2.68
CA LYS A 1091 -12.08 39.15 -3.65
C LYS A 1091 -10.73 39.18 -2.94
N GLY A 1092 -9.77 38.41 -3.45
CA GLY A 1092 -8.41 38.34 -2.90
C GLY A 1092 -7.83 36.93 -2.92
N ASN A 1093 -6.64 36.80 -2.33
CA ASN A 1093 -5.93 35.52 -2.23
C ASN A 1093 -6.30 34.78 -0.94
N TYR A 1094 -6.73 33.53 -1.08
CA TYR A 1094 -6.93 32.57 0.00
C TYR A 1094 -5.71 31.64 0.03
N LYS A 1095 -5.02 31.55 1.17
CA LYS A 1095 -3.89 30.61 1.35
C LYS A 1095 -4.38 29.31 1.95
N ILE A 1096 -3.83 28.20 1.47
CA ILE A 1096 -4.10 26.84 1.93
C ILE A 1096 -2.81 26.32 2.56
N MET A 1097 -2.83 26.19 3.87
CA MET A 1097 -1.73 25.70 4.69
C MET A 1097 -2.11 24.32 5.25
N ILE A 1098 -1.10 23.50 5.52
CA ILE A 1098 -1.23 22.20 6.17
C ILE A 1098 -0.34 22.20 7.41
N ASP A 1099 -0.92 21.84 8.57
CA ASP A 1099 -0.15 21.39 9.74
C ASP A 1099 0.12 19.89 9.56
N TYR A 1100 1.33 19.42 9.86
CA TYR A 1100 1.71 18.02 9.65
C TYR A 1100 2.53 17.50 10.82
N PHE A 1101 1.85 16.78 11.73
CA PHE A 1101 2.52 16.07 12.80
C PHE A 1101 3.13 14.78 12.22
N ALA A 1102 4.40 14.88 11.85
CA ALA A 1102 5.12 13.77 11.22
C ALA A 1102 5.16 12.53 12.14
N ASP A 1103 4.68 11.41 11.62
CA ASP A 1103 4.65 10.15 12.36
C ASP A 1103 6.07 9.70 12.72
N ASN A 1104 6.28 9.32 13.99
CA ASN A 1104 7.50 8.64 14.45
C ASN A 1104 7.65 7.21 13.88
N ILE A 1105 6.76 6.81 12.98
CA ILE A 1105 6.72 5.52 12.30
C ILE A 1105 7.02 5.78 10.82
N GLN A 1106 8.20 5.37 10.39
CA GLN A 1106 8.57 5.36 8.97
C GLN A 1106 7.66 4.36 8.22
N LYS A 1107 7.33 4.67 6.95
CA LYS A 1107 6.32 3.90 6.17
C LYS A 1107 6.94 3.32 4.90
N ILE A 1108 6.74 2.02 4.69
CA ILE A 1108 7.25 1.22 3.56
C ILE A 1108 6.79 1.79 2.19
N SER A 1109 5.62 2.43 2.15
CA SER A 1109 5.03 3.08 0.97
C SER A 1109 5.70 4.41 0.58
N GLY A 1110 6.52 5.00 1.46
CA GLY A 1110 7.24 6.26 1.23
C GLY A 1110 6.65 7.43 2.03
N PRO A 1111 6.80 8.68 1.53
CA PRO A 1111 6.30 9.90 2.19
C PRO A 1111 4.81 10.12 1.94
N THR A 1112 4.15 10.85 2.85
CA THR A 1112 2.72 11.15 2.77
C THR A 1112 2.41 12.04 1.56
N ILE A 1113 1.39 11.64 0.79
CA ILE A 1113 0.92 12.31 -0.42
C ILE A 1113 -0.52 12.78 -0.20
N LEU A 1114 -0.69 14.10 -0.30
CA LEU A 1114 -1.98 14.77 -0.28
C LEU A 1114 -2.58 14.88 -1.69
N LYS A 1115 -3.89 14.72 -1.79
CA LYS A 1115 -4.72 15.13 -2.93
C LYS A 1115 -5.60 16.29 -2.47
N LEU A 1116 -5.24 17.49 -2.90
CA LEU A 1116 -5.92 18.74 -2.59
C LEU A 1116 -6.89 19.10 -3.73
N ASN A 1117 -8.19 19.06 -3.46
CA ASN A 1117 -9.24 19.42 -4.40
C ASN A 1117 -9.78 20.83 -4.08
N ILE A 1118 -9.51 21.79 -4.96
CA ILE A 1118 -9.97 23.18 -4.85
C ILE A 1118 -11.12 23.39 -5.83
N TYR A 1119 -12.27 23.81 -5.32
CA TYR A 1119 -13.46 24.10 -6.12
C TYR A 1119 -13.81 25.59 -6.04
N THR A 1120 -14.16 26.18 -7.19
CA THR A 1120 -14.87 27.47 -7.23
C THR A 1120 -16.27 27.28 -7.79
N ASN A 1121 -17.24 28.03 -7.26
CA ASN A 1121 -18.66 27.92 -7.62
C ASN A 1121 -19.21 26.48 -7.48
N TYR A 1122 -18.83 25.78 -6.41
CA TYR A 1122 -19.26 24.41 -6.14
C TYR A 1122 -20.79 24.28 -6.12
N GLY A 1123 -21.31 23.24 -6.76
CA GLY A 1123 -22.76 23.01 -6.90
C GLY A 1123 -23.46 23.91 -7.92
N ARG A 1124 -22.75 24.79 -8.65
CA ARG A 1124 -23.32 25.70 -9.66
C ARG A 1124 -23.00 25.24 -11.09
N LYS A 1125 -23.67 25.85 -12.06
CA LYS A 1125 -23.48 25.54 -13.50
C LYS A 1125 -22.07 25.85 -14.01
N ASN A 1126 -21.38 26.80 -13.39
CA ASN A 1126 -20.02 27.25 -13.70
C ASN A 1126 -18.98 26.74 -12.68
N GLU A 1127 -19.28 25.65 -11.98
CA GLU A 1127 -18.35 24.96 -11.09
C GLU A 1127 -17.03 24.65 -11.81
N GLN A 1128 -15.91 24.99 -11.17
CA GLN A 1128 -14.57 24.61 -11.58
C GLN A 1128 -13.93 23.78 -10.47
N ARG A 1129 -13.09 22.81 -10.85
CA ARG A 1129 -12.31 21.97 -9.94
C ARG A 1129 -10.86 21.92 -10.41
N GLU A 1130 -9.95 22.22 -9.49
CA GLU A 1130 -8.52 22.00 -9.61
C GLU A 1130 -8.11 20.90 -8.61
N THR A 1131 -7.21 20.01 -9.03
CA THR A 1131 -6.74 18.88 -8.22
C THR A 1131 -5.22 18.90 -8.20
N LEU A 1132 -4.65 19.27 -7.05
CA LEU A 1132 -3.21 19.32 -6.80
C LEU A 1132 -2.78 18.07 -6.02
N ILE A 1133 -1.61 17.53 -6.35
CA ILE A 1133 -1.00 16.43 -5.60
C ILE A 1133 0.27 16.95 -4.94
N VAL A 1134 0.33 16.90 -3.61
CA VAL A 1134 1.43 17.45 -2.80
C VAL A 1134 2.11 16.30 -2.04
N LYS A 1135 3.44 16.32 -1.97
CA LYS A 1135 4.26 15.31 -1.29
C LYS A 1135 4.92 15.96 -0.08
N LEU A 1136 4.75 15.37 1.10
CA LEU A 1136 5.27 15.87 2.37
C LEU A 1136 6.60 15.15 2.66
N ASP A 1137 7.75 15.80 2.44
CA ASP A 1137 9.09 15.20 2.68
C ASP A 1137 9.86 15.77 3.89
N LYS A 1138 9.31 16.76 4.61
CA LYS A 1138 9.95 17.39 5.77
C LYS A 1138 9.06 17.46 7.00
N GLN A 1139 9.71 17.42 8.16
CA GLN A 1139 9.26 18.10 9.38
C GLN A 1139 9.47 19.62 9.21
N GLU A 1140 8.56 20.28 8.49
CA GLU A 1140 8.28 21.70 8.66
C GLU A 1140 6.90 21.78 9.32
N ASP A 1141 6.75 22.53 10.42
CA ASP A 1141 5.48 22.62 11.16
C ASP A 1141 4.31 22.99 10.23
N TYR A 1142 4.54 23.88 9.24
CA TYR A 1142 3.50 24.37 8.33
C TYR A 1142 3.95 24.39 6.86
N ILE A 1143 3.15 23.77 5.98
CA ILE A 1143 3.42 23.69 4.55
C ILE A 1143 2.35 24.46 3.76
N GLU A 1144 2.74 25.44 2.92
CA GLU A 1144 1.81 26.12 2.00
C GLU A 1144 1.50 25.20 0.81
N ALA A 1145 0.41 24.43 0.92
CA ALA A 1145 0.00 23.43 -0.06
C ALA A 1145 -0.68 24.03 -1.31
N GLY A 1146 -1.17 25.28 -1.23
CA GLY A 1146 -1.76 25.96 -2.39
C GLY A 1146 -2.28 27.36 -2.08
N SER A 1147 -2.73 28.06 -3.12
CA SER A 1147 -3.38 29.36 -2.99
C SER A 1147 -4.45 29.56 -4.07
N LEU A 1148 -5.51 30.30 -3.76
CA LEU A 1148 -6.65 30.56 -4.64
C LEU A 1148 -6.96 32.06 -4.68
N ILE A 1149 -6.81 32.68 -5.86
CA ILE A 1149 -7.19 34.07 -6.09
C ILE A 1149 -8.65 34.13 -6.57
N PHE A 1150 -9.56 34.53 -5.69
CA PHE A 1150 -10.98 34.72 -6.02
C PHE A 1150 -11.21 36.14 -6.58
N LYS A 1151 -11.87 36.23 -7.76
CA LYS A 1151 -11.91 37.44 -8.60
C LYS A 1151 -13.26 38.18 -8.60
#